data_AF-A0A9X0KVM0-F1
#
_entry.id   AF-A0A9X0KVM0-F1
#
_cell.length_a   1.000
_cell.length_b   1.000
_cell.length_c   1.000
_cell.angle_alpha   90.00
_cell.angle_beta   90.00
_cell.angle_gamma   90.00
#
_symmetry.space_group_name_H-M   'P 1'
#
loop_
_entity.id
_entity.type
_entity.pdbx_description
1 polymer ?
#
loop_
_entity_poly.entity_id
_entity_poly.type
_entity_poly.pdbx_seq_one_letter_code
_entity_poly.pdbx_strand_id
1 'polypeptide(L)'
;MLKAAPMGKLARSNEQKSLGPDRFTPSTVAVREHRTRERADRIIDQFVERFTEKDFFPEDGEDALFSLLVQLPDWPADLSIRIHNENDEVLAVFLKGSDESVVQDSIVLTQNVDAYIVPDNVQVADDEPLLRWVFSQLPAGSSVGMGGNFPGSSSDAGRIVTLREQIAGLAKDQRPLLFDALVAADEGTSKGQLDTRARNPFLPLWVRQQTPLSPALSALCALCPEVPAGRLEELLQQMPLTEQEEADFLNNLVLPDAFGEAMNISLDEWSNSLAIDGLSRTRSFNSYTDELARSIVRKLLAAESGRDVLIFDAGASNYAPTDTDDNRIILLHDNYGNYSAKDTGNGEITSFKQGTDSFYLAISSQLKADERSSLGMQFEQDVQGFRDVLTQHAIEENRGWFDPGKPTEIESGFLPDWFANATAAEKQSWKMAVQDYSQALLEAQAPDLLDPSGYGQPDQLRKYARQKLQERILLDHGIAVDPDHISVHTVSIEIDPGIIIDTDYEYIGPSELEPHYETHKRSLTDLSLENIALTNINFLLTSRAFDDQGQLVSFLNAGYLFGLIRDLNIGEDYSRYLRTVLSTSAAGQWHRERYARVMRAQMRLDVIEAKMAGDFLGDGGLPPELASRGYKWVAAVLDHPIDSDDRATVEGHRIQVSQLSINDVSLSGVLVIGAESRSSVAAFVVFTPQAPDGICFREMSDPQEFQQRILLEPDLLDYLVGRAPLASQDDVRHILTVRRETLFMELQPCTGSFLEAVYDSEVGRVISAVDEQTKTNWETYWESAWEITKVVGDIVLTFAPFKVRLPIAALRSFYAIWQGVAKAGGEEQGAPLYFVQAALLLADGLTLPRARRVQTSSTTSIGRSVLDPKTAVAKTPGGLKQLDNGVYEKTQEGAPSRFYAVQQGKTYAVRYDADFAAWRVIDPRRPDAHYQLPIQLDRQGVWVHASAGLRGGNKRLKGRPSNGSGSDGDSSDSNRIKRYKVDIDGFFESRRFRHAENDLPNDDLEAAVKKAVDRYVLDGNGSLHKYGKSQFSLDLPGIGRSTGRGAWRLILAPAEKGVIKAFDVIDPHK
;
A
#
# COMPACT_ATOMS: atom_id res chain seq x y z
N MET A 1 17.83 -25.25 -8.88
CA MET A 1 17.78 -24.15 -9.88
C MET A 1 16.60 -23.26 -9.51
N LEU A 2 16.84 -22.32 -8.59
CA LEU A 2 15.91 -21.26 -8.24
C LEU A 2 16.14 -20.10 -9.21
N LYS A 3 15.20 -19.89 -10.13
CA LYS A 3 15.09 -18.63 -10.88
C LYS A 3 13.77 -17.99 -10.47
N ALA A 4 13.89 -16.77 -9.93
CA ALA A 4 12.87 -15.73 -9.80
C ALA A 4 11.43 -16.23 -9.57
N ALA A 5 10.97 -16.15 -8.32
CA ALA A 5 9.55 -15.99 -8.07
C ALA A 5 9.04 -14.81 -8.93
N PRO A 6 7.95 -14.97 -9.70
CA PRO A 6 7.40 -13.83 -10.42
C PRO A 6 6.83 -12.87 -9.38
N MET A 7 7.54 -11.75 -9.21
CA MET A 7 7.01 -10.49 -8.66
C MET A 7 5.65 -10.20 -9.32
N GLY A 8 4.75 -9.56 -8.58
CA GLY A 8 3.34 -9.40 -8.95
C GLY A 8 3.14 -9.11 -10.43
N LYS A 9 2.26 -9.89 -11.07
CA LYS A 9 2.09 -9.87 -12.52
C LYS A 9 1.76 -8.44 -12.99
N LEU A 10 2.75 -7.75 -13.54
CA LEU A 10 2.52 -6.78 -14.61
C LEU A 10 1.72 -7.52 -15.70
N ALA A 11 0.77 -6.85 -16.36
CA ALA A 11 0.04 -7.49 -17.45
C ALA A 11 1.04 -8.11 -18.45
N ARG A 12 0.67 -9.27 -19.01
CA ARG A 12 1.60 -10.17 -19.73
C ARG A 12 2.44 -9.43 -20.77
N SER A 13 3.75 -9.67 -20.80
CA SER A 13 4.64 -9.17 -21.85
C SER A 13 4.21 -9.68 -23.23
N ASN A 14 4.66 -9.02 -24.31
CA ASN A 14 4.32 -9.44 -25.68
C ASN A 14 4.77 -10.89 -25.98
N GLU A 15 5.86 -11.36 -25.36
CA GLU A 15 6.31 -12.76 -25.43
C GLU A 15 5.35 -13.72 -24.69
N GLN A 16 4.80 -13.32 -23.54
CA GLN A 16 3.85 -14.13 -22.77
C GLN A 16 2.45 -14.22 -23.40
N LYS A 17 2.04 -13.23 -24.22
CA LYS A 17 0.83 -13.31 -25.05
C LYS A 17 0.89 -14.43 -26.11
N SER A 18 2.08 -14.93 -26.44
CA SER A 18 2.28 -15.94 -27.48
C SER A 18 2.24 -17.41 -26.99
N LEU A 19 2.17 -17.66 -25.66
CA LEU A 19 2.53 -18.96 -25.07
C LEU A 19 1.41 -19.74 -24.34
N GLY A 20 0.12 -19.41 -24.44
CA GLY A 20 -0.93 -20.24 -23.83
C GLY A 20 -2.37 -19.74 -24.04
N PRO A 21 -3.39 -20.53 -23.63
CA PRO A 21 -4.79 -20.13 -23.79
C PRO A 21 -5.05 -18.80 -23.08
N ASP A 22 -5.89 -18.01 -23.73
CA ASP A 22 -5.85 -16.56 -23.74
C ASP A 22 -6.72 -15.95 -22.62
N ARG A 23 -6.54 -16.45 -21.39
CA ARG A 23 -7.26 -15.99 -20.19
C ARG A 23 -6.53 -14.79 -19.58
N PHE A 24 -7.13 -13.61 -19.72
CA PHE A 24 -6.63 -12.36 -19.15
C PHE A 24 -6.61 -12.42 -17.61
N THR A 25 -5.62 -11.80 -16.96
CA THR A 25 -5.52 -11.69 -15.50
C THR A 25 -5.21 -10.23 -15.14
N PRO A 26 -6.07 -9.52 -14.38
CA PRO A 26 -5.83 -8.14 -13.95
C PRO A 26 -4.49 -7.89 -13.29
N SER A 27 -3.98 -6.67 -13.46
CA SER A 27 -3.09 -6.09 -12.46
C SER A 27 -3.86 -5.67 -11.20
N THR A 28 -3.09 -5.58 -10.13
CA THR A 28 -3.45 -5.13 -8.78
C THR A 28 -3.99 -3.69 -8.77
N VAL A 29 -3.29 -2.80 -9.48
CA VAL A 29 -3.68 -1.41 -9.74
C VAL A 29 -5.06 -1.35 -10.39
N ALA A 30 -5.28 -2.17 -11.42
CA ALA A 30 -6.50 -2.17 -12.20
C ALA A 30 -7.73 -2.56 -11.37
N VAL A 31 -7.58 -3.50 -10.42
CA VAL A 31 -8.63 -3.85 -9.45
C VAL A 31 -8.92 -2.68 -8.50
N ARG A 32 -7.89 -2.02 -7.99
CA ARG A 32 -8.05 -0.86 -7.08
C ARG A 32 -8.79 0.28 -7.78
N GLU A 33 -8.35 0.67 -8.98
CA GLU A 33 -8.98 1.74 -9.77
C GLU A 33 -10.45 1.45 -10.10
N HIS A 34 -10.78 0.19 -10.39
CA HIS A 34 -12.16 -0.20 -10.64
C HIS A 34 -13.03 -0.05 -9.39
N ARG A 35 -12.54 -0.47 -8.22
CA ARG A 35 -13.27 -0.27 -6.96
C ARG A 35 -13.38 1.19 -6.55
N THR A 36 -12.36 2.02 -6.80
CA THR A 36 -12.46 3.47 -6.59
C THR A 36 -13.61 4.05 -7.42
N ARG A 37 -13.78 3.61 -8.67
CA ARG A 37 -14.92 4.00 -9.52
C ARG A 37 -16.26 3.47 -9.01
N GLU A 38 -16.35 2.20 -8.64
CA GLU A 38 -17.58 1.63 -8.04
C GLU A 38 -17.98 2.36 -6.75
N ARG A 39 -17.02 2.65 -5.87
CA ARG A 39 -17.23 3.41 -4.64
C ARG A 39 -17.73 4.81 -4.95
N ALA A 40 -17.14 5.51 -5.92
CA ALA A 40 -17.59 6.81 -6.36
C ALA A 40 -19.05 6.76 -6.86
N ASP A 41 -19.42 5.79 -7.70
CA ASP A 41 -20.80 5.59 -8.14
C ASP A 41 -21.74 5.33 -6.96
N ARG A 42 -21.38 4.42 -6.05
CA ARG A 42 -22.19 4.08 -4.87
C ARG A 42 -22.41 5.28 -3.95
N ILE A 43 -21.41 6.13 -3.75
CA ILE A 43 -21.56 7.38 -2.98
C ILE A 43 -22.57 8.28 -3.68
N ILE A 44 -22.44 8.49 -4.99
CA ILE A 44 -23.35 9.33 -5.77
C ILE A 44 -24.77 8.77 -5.75
N ASP A 45 -24.95 7.46 -5.93
CA ASP A 45 -26.26 6.81 -5.91
C ASP A 45 -26.95 6.99 -4.54
N GLN A 46 -26.22 6.84 -3.43
CA GLN A 46 -26.74 7.15 -2.10
C GLN A 46 -27.16 8.62 -1.96
N PHE A 47 -26.40 9.56 -2.54
CA PHE A 47 -26.78 10.97 -2.56
C PHE A 47 -28.06 11.22 -3.36
N VAL A 48 -28.17 10.61 -4.54
CA VAL A 48 -29.29 10.83 -5.47
C VAL A 48 -30.57 10.16 -4.99
N GLU A 49 -30.48 8.95 -4.45
CA GLU A 49 -31.65 8.10 -4.15
C GLU A 49 -32.16 8.28 -2.72
N ARG A 50 -31.27 8.51 -1.76
CA ARG A 50 -31.59 8.37 -0.33
C ARG A 50 -31.27 9.59 0.52
N PHE A 51 -30.48 10.55 0.04
CA PHE A 51 -30.09 11.71 0.84
C PHE A 51 -31.24 12.65 1.23
N THR A 52 -32.40 12.52 0.57
CA THR A 52 -33.63 13.22 0.96
C THR A 52 -34.30 12.59 2.18
N GLU A 53 -33.95 11.36 2.56
CA GLU A 53 -34.42 10.71 3.79
C GLU A 53 -33.85 11.43 5.02
N LYS A 54 -34.72 11.68 6.02
CA LYS A 54 -34.29 12.27 7.29
C LYS A 54 -33.26 11.38 7.98
N ASP A 55 -32.19 11.98 8.52
CA ASP A 55 -31.11 11.31 9.27
C ASP A 55 -30.32 10.26 8.46
N PHE A 56 -30.55 10.13 7.16
CA PHE A 56 -29.72 9.33 6.28
C PHE A 56 -28.43 10.09 5.95
N PHE A 57 -27.31 9.37 6.01
CA PHE A 57 -26.01 9.90 5.59
C PHE A 57 -25.28 8.84 4.76
N PRO A 58 -24.75 9.18 3.58
CA PRO A 58 -24.07 8.21 2.73
C PRO A 58 -22.80 7.68 3.38
N GLU A 59 -22.56 6.37 3.27
CA GLU A 59 -21.29 5.77 3.67
C GLU A 59 -20.16 6.36 2.80
N ASP A 60 -19.06 6.83 3.40
CA ASP A 60 -17.97 7.59 2.74
C ASP A 60 -18.35 8.93 2.10
N GLY A 61 -19.54 9.44 2.40
CA GLY A 61 -20.07 10.63 1.73
C GLY A 61 -19.58 11.96 2.29
N GLU A 62 -18.70 12.02 3.30
CA GLU A 62 -18.38 13.28 3.98
C GLU A 62 -17.71 14.30 3.06
N ASP A 63 -16.63 13.91 2.39
CA ASP A 63 -15.90 14.81 1.49
C ASP A 63 -16.77 15.19 0.28
N ALA A 64 -17.55 14.24 -0.22
CA ALA A 64 -18.55 14.47 -1.27
C ALA A 64 -19.60 15.50 -0.83
N LEU A 65 -20.09 15.41 0.41
CA LEU A 65 -21.04 16.37 0.98
C LEU A 65 -20.44 17.77 1.01
N PHE A 66 -19.23 17.94 1.53
CA PHE A 66 -18.60 19.27 1.61
C PHE A 66 -18.33 19.85 0.23
N SER A 67 -17.88 19.02 -0.70
CA SER A 67 -17.74 19.40 -2.11
C SER A 67 -19.05 19.83 -2.75
N LEU A 68 -20.16 19.16 -2.45
CA LEU A 68 -21.49 19.53 -2.95
C LEU A 68 -22.02 20.80 -2.29
N LEU A 69 -21.85 20.95 -0.97
CA LEU A 69 -22.30 22.11 -0.19
C LEU A 69 -21.73 23.42 -0.76
N VAL A 70 -20.42 23.48 -0.96
CA VAL A 70 -19.76 24.71 -1.43
C VAL A 70 -20.13 25.06 -2.88
N GLN A 71 -20.70 24.12 -3.64
CA GLN A 71 -21.13 24.32 -5.02
C GLN A 71 -22.62 24.65 -5.15
N LEU A 72 -23.37 24.71 -4.04
CA LEU A 72 -24.76 25.15 -4.09
C LEU A 72 -24.86 26.61 -4.61
N PRO A 73 -25.91 26.94 -5.40
CA PRO A 73 -26.08 28.29 -5.95
C PRO A 73 -26.03 29.38 -4.87
N ASP A 74 -26.74 29.14 -3.76
CA ASP A 74 -26.87 30.06 -2.63
C ASP A 74 -25.68 29.99 -1.64
N TRP A 75 -24.69 29.13 -1.86
CA TRP A 75 -23.48 29.11 -1.02
C TRP A 75 -22.63 30.37 -1.27
N PRO A 76 -22.24 31.13 -0.21
CA PRO A 76 -21.42 32.33 -0.37
C PRO A 76 -20.03 32.02 -0.94
N ALA A 77 -19.57 32.82 -1.89
CA ALA A 77 -18.28 32.57 -2.57
C ALA A 77 -17.05 32.82 -1.67
N ASP A 78 -17.24 33.60 -0.62
CA ASP A 78 -16.27 33.99 0.41
C ASP A 78 -16.32 33.11 1.67
N LEU A 79 -17.18 32.08 1.69
CA LEU A 79 -17.30 31.13 2.81
C LEU A 79 -16.64 29.79 2.48
N SER A 80 -15.67 29.39 3.29
CA SER A 80 -14.99 28.08 3.19
C SER A 80 -15.48 27.07 4.22
N ILE A 81 -15.32 25.78 3.96
CA ILE A 81 -15.39 24.72 4.96
C ILE A 81 -13.98 24.20 5.20
N ARG A 82 -13.52 24.21 6.46
CA ARG A 82 -12.20 23.75 6.88
C ARG A 82 -12.38 22.55 7.81
N ILE A 83 -11.83 21.41 7.41
CA ILE A 83 -11.80 20.20 8.24
C ILE A 83 -10.49 20.22 8.99
N HIS A 84 -10.55 20.23 10.32
CA HIS A 84 -9.38 20.21 11.19
C HIS A 84 -9.31 18.87 11.92
N ASN A 85 -8.13 18.43 12.31
CA ASN A 85 -8.01 17.38 13.34
C ASN A 85 -8.16 17.99 14.75
N GLU A 86 -8.14 17.15 15.79
CA GLU A 86 -8.16 17.56 17.21
C GLU A 86 -7.05 18.57 17.58
N ASN A 87 -6.00 18.62 16.77
CA ASN A 87 -4.81 19.44 16.94
C ASN A 87 -4.90 20.80 16.22
N ASP A 88 -6.08 21.14 15.68
CA ASP A 88 -6.34 22.36 14.91
C ASP A 88 -5.54 22.45 13.59
N GLU A 89 -5.00 21.33 13.13
CA GLU A 89 -4.35 21.25 11.82
C GLU A 89 -5.39 21.03 10.73
N VAL A 90 -5.30 21.80 9.65
CA VAL A 90 -6.18 21.66 8.49
C VAL A 90 -5.91 20.34 7.77
N LEU A 91 -6.94 19.52 7.61
CA LEU A 91 -6.96 18.27 6.84
C LEU A 91 -7.47 18.48 5.42
N ALA A 92 -8.50 19.32 5.27
CA ALA A 92 -9.08 19.65 3.97
C ALA A 92 -9.72 21.04 4.00
N VAL A 93 -9.71 21.71 2.85
CA VAL A 93 -10.39 22.98 2.62
C VAL A 93 -11.28 22.85 1.41
N PHE A 94 -12.56 23.16 1.58
CA PHE A 94 -13.55 23.21 0.51
C PHE A 94 -13.95 24.66 0.28
N LEU A 95 -13.93 25.08 -0.99
CA LEU A 95 -14.28 26.43 -1.41
C LEU A 95 -14.99 26.37 -2.76
N LYS A 96 -15.98 27.26 -2.95
CA LYS A 96 -16.69 27.42 -4.22
C LYS A 96 -15.73 27.74 -5.36
N GLY A 97 -14.92 28.78 -5.17
CA GLY A 97 -13.86 29.21 -6.07
C GLY A 97 -12.54 28.45 -5.90
N SER A 98 -11.49 29.00 -6.49
CA SER A 98 -10.11 28.51 -6.40
C SER A 98 -9.13 29.56 -5.86
N ASP A 99 -9.64 30.72 -5.49
CA ASP A 99 -8.86 31.84 -4.95
C ASP A 99 -9.14 31.94 -3.44
N GLU A 100 -8.20 31.49 -2.62
CA GLU A 100 -8.33 31.54 -1.16
C GLU A 100 -8.36 32.99 -0.64
N SER A 101 -7.84 33.97 -1.39
CA SER A 101 -7.80 35.37 -0.94
C SER A 101 -9.19 36.01 -0.83
N VAL A 102 -10.21 35.41 -1.44
CA VAL A 102 -11.60 35.86 -1.39
C VAL A 102 -12.29 35.42 -0.09
N VAL A 103 -11.72 34.46 0.66
CA VAL A 103 -12.33 33.90 1.87
C VAL A 103 -12.38 34.95 2.99
N GLN A 104 -13.58 35.26 3.49
CA GLN A 104 -13.81 36.15 4.63
C GLN A 104 -14.18 35.36 5.89
N ASP A 105 -14.96 34.30 5.73
CA ASP A 105 -15.46 33.46 6.82
C ASP A 105 -15.17 31.97 6.55
N SER A 106 -15.14 31.16 7.63
CA SER A 106 -14.94 29.72 7.53
C SER A 106 -15.77 28.93 8.53
N ILE A 107 -16.42 27.87 8.06
CA ILE A 107 -16.98 26.83 8.91
C ILE A 107 -15.84 25.88 9.29
N VAL A 108 -15.61 25.71 10.59
CA VAL A 108 -14.53 24.84 11.11
C VAL A 108 -15.15 23.58 11.71
N LEU A 109 -14.74 22.43 11.19
CA LEU A 109 -15.20 21.11 11.64
C LEU A 109 -14.00 20.33 12.18
N THR A 110 -13.99 20.06 13.49
CA THR A 110 -12.93 19.27 14.13
C THR A 110 -13.28 17.79 14.04
N GLN A 111 -12.36 16.98 13.52
CA GLN A 111 -12.53 15.55 13.28
C GLN A 111 -11.65 14.71 14.22
N ASN A 112 -12.22 13.62 14.73
CA ASN A 112 -11.56 12.50 15.40
C ASN A 112 -11.69 11.21 14.54
N VAL A 113 -11.09 10.09 14.98
CA VAL A 113 -11.07 8.78 14.32
C VAL A 113 -12.47 8.36 13.85
N ASP A 114 -13.50 8.56 14.69
CA ASP A 114 -14.85 8.04 14.49
C ASP A 114 -15.97 9.09 14.47
N ALA A 115 -15.67 10.38 14.69
CA ALA A 115 -16.68 11.41 14.97
C ALA A 115 -16.23 12.84 14.63
N TYR A 116 -17.19 13.76 14.47
CA TYR A 116 -16.92 15.21 14.53
C TYR A 116 -17.11 15.73 15.96
N ILE A 117 -16.19 16.59 16.40
CA ILE A 117 -16.19 17.16 17.75
C ILE A 117 -16.80 18.55 17.72
N VAL A 118 -17.67 18.81 18.68
CA VAL A 118 -18.28 20.11 18.92
C VAL A 118 -17.81 20.66 20.28
N PRO A 119 -17.62 21.99 20.42
CA PRO A 119 -17.32 22.61 21.70
C PRO A 119 -18.35 22.30 22.79
N ASP A 120 -17.91 22.17 24.05
CA ASP A 120 -18.76 21.78 25.20
C ASP A 120 -19.94 22.72 25.48
N ASN A 121 -19.89 23.95 24.99
CA ASN A 121 -20.94 24.94 25.15
C ASN A 121 -22.07 24.82 24.11
N VAL A 122 -21.98 23.89 23.17
CA VAL A 122 -22.97 23.68 22.11
C VAL A 122 -23.74 22.38 22.39
N GLN A 123 -25.06 22.44 22.36
CA GLN A 123 -25.88 21.23 22.48
C GLN A 123 -25.83 20.44 21.17
N VAL A 124 -25.45 19.17 21.27
CA VAL A 124 -25.52 18.22 20.15
C VAL A 124 -26.98 17.78 20.01
N ALA A 125 -27.56 17.97 18.84
CA ALA A 125 -28.91 17.51 18.53
C ALA A 125 -28.90 16.00 18.24
N ASP A 126 -29.97 15.30 18.66
CA ASP A 126 -30.14 13.88 18.36
C ASP A 126 -30.48 13.63 16.88
N ASP A 127 -31.02 14.62 16.18
CA ASP A 127 -31.35 14.57 14.76
C ASP A 127 -30.48 15.52 13.93
N GLU A 128 -30.02 15.06 12.77
CA GLU A 128 -29.19 15.82 11.82
C GLU A 128 -27.95 16.52 12.43
N PRO A 129 -27.12 15.85 13.25
CA PRO A 129 -26.15 16.53 14.12
C PRO A 129 -25.07 17.30 13.33
N LEU A 130 -24.53 16.72 12.25
CA LEU A 130 -23.50 17.38 11.43
C LEU A 130 -24.08 18.59 10.66
N LEU A 131 -25.25 18.45 10.03
CA LEU A 131 -25.86 19.52 9.25
C LEU A 131 -26.31 20.68 10.15
N ARG A 132 -26.86 20.40 11.33
CA ARG A 132 -27.18 21.43 12.33
C ARG A 132 -25.91 22.14 12.81
N TRP A 133 -24.82 21.41 13.00
CA TRP A 133 -23.54 22.02 13.37
C TRP A 133 -23.01 22.96 12.28
N VAL A 134 -23.04 22.54 11.02
CA VAL A 134 -22.71 23.40 9.87
C VAL A 134 -23.62 24.65 9.84
N PHE A 135 -24.92 24.49 10.04
CA PHE A 135 -25.89 25.59 10.04
C PHE A 135 -25.63 26.61 11.16
N SER A 136 -25.21 26.15 12.34
CA SER A 136 -24.91 27.03 13.47
C SER A 136 -23.73 27.98 13.21
N GLN A 137 -22.89 27.66 12.23
CA GLN A 137 -21.71 28.45 11.84
C GLN A 137 -21.96 29.30 10.58
N LEU A 138 -23.15 29.26 9.98
CA LEU A 138 -23.46 30.06 8.79
C LEU A 138 -23.53 31.56 9.13
N PRO A 139 -23.07 32.45 8.23
CA PRO A 139 -23.22 33.89 8.40
C PRO A 139 -24.68 34.32 8.61
N ALA A 140 -24.89 35.35 9.43
CA ALA A 140 -26.22 35.89 9.70
C ALA A 140 -26.88 36.38 8.39
N GLY A 141 -28.07 35.85 8.09
CA GLY A 141 -28.81 36.16 6.85
C GLY A 141 -28.50 35.24 5.66
N SER A 142 -27.72 34.17 5.85
CA SER A 142 -27.48 33.15 4.81
C SER A 142 -28.78 32.58 4.23
N SER A 143 -28.88 32.54 2.90
CA SER A 143 -30.00 31.94 2.15
C SER A 143 -29.84 30.44 1.91
N VAL A 144 -28.77 29.81 2.41
CA VAL A 144 -28.53 28.36 2.23
C VAL A 144 -29.71 27.54 2.78
N GLY A 145 -30.22 26.61 1.97
CA GLY A 145 -31.38 25.77 2.31
C GLY A 145 -32.72 26.52 2.35
N MET A 146 -32.82 27.75 1.82
CA MET A 146 -34.10 28.45 1.68
C MET A 146 -34.82 28.05 0.37
N GLY A 147 -36.12 28.37 0.27
CA GLY A 147 -36.92 28.16 -0.93
C GLY A 147 -37.83 26.92 -0.91
N GLY A 148 -37.87 26.18 0.21
CA GLY A 148 -38.78 25.06 0.39
C GLY A 148 -40.25 25.47 0.36
N ASN A 149 -41.06 24.77 -0.43
CA ASN A 149 -42.50 25.04 -0.60
C ASN A 149 -43.35 24.17 0.34
N PHE A 150 -43.09 24.24 1.65
CA PHE A 150 -43.85 23.50 2.68
C PHE A 150 -43.89 24.27 4.01
N PRO A 151 -44.90 24.00 4.88
CA PRO A 151 -44.99 24.64 6.19
C PRO A 151 -43.75 24.37 7.06
N GLY A 152 -43.13 25.43 7.58
CA GLY A 152 -41.93 25.33 8.42
C GLY A 152 -40.61 25.31 7.66
N SER A 153 -40.61 25.53 6.33
CA SER A 153 -39.38 25.62 5.52
C SER A 153 -38.41 26.73 5.92
N SER A 154 -38.88 27.74 6.67
CA SER A 154 -38.05 28.81 7.23
C SER A 154 -37.37 28.45 8.57
N SER A 155 -37.70 27.30 9.17
CA SER A 155 -37.01 26.81 10.38
C SER A 155 -35.70 26.10 10.00
N ASP A 156 -34.74 25.98 10.92
CA ASP A 156 -33.49 25.27 10.63
C ASP A 156 -33.72 23.81 10.18
N ALA A 157 -34.67 23.12 10.79
CA ALA A 157 -35.06 21.77 10.38
C ALA A 157 -35.66 21.74 8.96
N GLY A 158 -36.52 22.72 8.63
CA GLY A 158 -37.07 22.87 7.29
C GLY A 158 -36.01 23.21 6.24
N ARG A 159 -35.05 24.08 6.58
CA ARG A 159 -33.94 24.43 5.69
C ARG A 159 -33.01 23.24 5.42
N ILE A 160 -32.80 22.35 6.40
CA ILE A 160 -32.06 21.10 6.22
C ILE A 160 -32.77 20.16 5.23
N VAL A 161 -34.11 20.07 5.28
CA VAL A 161 -34.89 19.29 4.30
C VAL A 161 -34.68 19.84 2.88
N THR A 162 -34.81 21.15 2.69
CA THR A 162 -34.57 21.77 1.38
C THR A 162 -33.12 21.64 0.92
N LEU A 163 -32.15 21.74 1.83
CA LEU A 163 -30.73 21.53 1.54
C LEU A 163 -30.47 20.12 1.00
N ARG A 164 -31.04 19.09 1.64
CA ARG A 164 -30.92 17.70 1.21
C ARG A 164 -31.44 17.50 -0.21
N GLU A 165 -32.60 18.06 -0.53
CA GLU A 165 -33.17 18.05 -1.89
C GLU A 165 -32.26 18.73 -2.91
N GLN A 166 -31.72 19.91 -2.57
CA GLN A 166 -30.81 20.66 -3.44
C GLN A 166 -29.50 19.89 -3.70
N ILE A 167 -28.94 19.25 -2.68
CA ILE A 167 -27.71 18.45 -2.79
C ILE A 167 -27.95 17.20 -3.63
N ALA A 168 -29.04 16.48 -3.39
CA ALA A 168 -29.42 15.30 -4.19
C ALA A 168 -29.63 15.68 -5.68
N GLY A 169 -30.30 16.81 -5.93
CA GLY A 169 -30.47 17.36 -7.28
C GLY A 169 -29.14 17.73 -7.95
N LEU A 170 -28.25 18.42 -7.22
CA LEU A 170 -26.93 18.79 -7.73
C LEU A 170 -26.06 17.56 -8.03
N ALA A 171 -26.05 16.56 -7.15
CA ALA A 171 -25.33 15.31 -7.36
C ALA A 171 -25.83 14.55 -8.60
N LYS A 172 -27.14 14.58 -8.85
CA LYS A 172 -27.75 13.99 -10.05
C LYS A 172 -27.37 14.75 -11.32
N ASP A 173 -27.51 16.07 -11.31
CA ASP A 173 -27.30 16.92 -12.50
C ASP A 173 -25.83 17.02 -12.90
N GLN A 174 -24.92 16.94 -11.93
CA GLN A 174 -23.47 17.06 -12.12
C GLN A 174 -22.73 15.73 -11.90
N ARG A 175 -23.43 14.59 -12.01
CA ARG A 175 -22.88 13.24 -11.78
C ARG A 175 -21.52 13.00 -12.44
N PRO A 176 -21.27 13.34 -13.73
CA PRO A 176 -19.97 13.10 -14.36
C PRO A 176 -18.83 13.86 -13.68
N LEU A 177 -19.03 15.14 -13.38
CA LEU A 177 -18.00 15.95 -12.70
C LEU A 177 -17.82 15.54 -11.24
N LEU A 178 -18.89 15.19 -10.55
CA LEU A 178 -18.80 14.68 -9.17
C LEU A 178 -18.04 13.36 -9.13
N PHE A 179 -18.31 12.45 -10.06
CA PHE A 179 -17.60 11.18 -10.19
C PHE A 179 -16.09 11.39 -10.40
N ASP A 180 -15.71 12.23 -11.37
CA ASP A 180 -14.29 12.53 -11.63
C ASP A 180 -13.62 13.14 -10.39
N ALA A 181 -14.32 13.99 -9.65
CA ALA A 181 -13.79 14.60 -8.43
C ALA A 181 -13.57 13.57 -7.31
N LEU A 182 -14.49 12.61 -7.14
CA LEU A 182 -14.35 11.55 -6.13
C LEU A 182 -13.21 10.60 -6.46
N VAL A 183 -13.07 10.22 -7.74
CA VAL A 183 -11.94 9.38 -8.19
C VAL A 183 -10.61 10.12 -7.99
N ALA A 184 -10.53 11.40 -8.39
CA ALA A 184 -9.30 12.19 -8.24
C ALA A 184 -8.97 12.56 -6.79
N ALA A 185 -9.98 12.76 -5.92
CA ALA A 185 -9.79 13.06 -4.51
C ALA A 185 -9.24 11.85 -3.72
N ASP A 186 -9.62 10.62 -4.10
CA ASP A 186 -9.06 9.37 -3.54
C ASP A 186 -7.53 9.29 -3.81
N GLU A 187 -7.05 9.91 -4.88
CA GLU A 187 -5.63 10.07 -5.21
C GLU A 187 -4.96 11.31 -4.57
N GLY A 188 -5.70 12.08 -3.76
CA GLY A 188 -5.22 13.27 -3.08
C GLY A 188 -5.10 14.51 -3.98
N THR A 189 -5.81 14.54 -5.10
CA THR A 189 -5.81 15.69 -6.03
C THR A 189 -6.66 16.84 -5.47
N SER A 190 -6.19 18.08 -5.64
CA SER A 190 -6.88 19.30 -5.23
C SER A 190 -6.83 20.39 -6.31
N LYS A 191 -7.69 21.42 -6.19
CA LYS A 191 -7.72 22.56 -7.13
C LYS A 191 -6.38 23.28 -7.25
N GLY A 192 -5.54 23.26 -6.21
CA GLY A 192 -4.23 23.92 -6.17
C GLY A 192 -3.12 23.23 -6.96
N GLN A 193 -3.30 21.98 -7.43
CA GLN A 193 -2.27 21.19 -8.11
C GLN A 193 -2.40 21.13 -9.65
N LEU A 194 -3.55 21.51 -10.21
CA LEU A 194 -3.82 21.38 -11.64
C LEU A 194 -3.59 22.72 -12.37
N ASP A 195 -2.58 22.77 -13.23
CA ASP A 195 -2.25 23.95 -14.07
C ASP A 195 -2.88 23.94 -15.48
N THR A 196 -3.74 22.95 -15.80
CA THR A 196 -4.32 22.79 -17.14
C THR A 196 -5.85 22.55 -17.15
N ARG A 197 -6.44 22.79 -18.34
CA ARG A 197 -7.86 23.10 -18.62
C ARG A 197 -8.89 22.04 -18.18
N ALA A 198 -9.46 22.25 -17.00
CA ALA A 198 -10.89 22.19 -16.63
C ALA A 198 -10.94 22.01 -15.11
N ARG A 199 -10.99 23.10 -14.35
CA ARG A 199 -11.01 23.04 -12.88
C ARG A 199 -12.33 22.39 -12.44
N ASN A 200 -12.29 21.09 -12.15
CA ASN A 200 -13.46 20.39 -11.62
C ASN A 200 -13.90 21.11 -10.33
N PRO A 201 -15.12 21.69 -10.28
CA PRO A 201 -15.55 22.53 -9.17
C PRO A 201 -15.74 21.74 -7.87
N PHE A 202 -15.98 20.42 -7.97
CA PHE A 202 -16.18 19.53 -6.82
C PHE A 202 -14.90 19.03 -6.20
N LEU A 203 -13.72 19.38 -6.75
CA LEU A 203 -12.47 19.12 -6.05
C LEU A 203 -12.34 20.03 -4.81
N PRO A 204 -11.81 19.52 -3.70
CA PRO A 204 -11.39 20.36 -2.59
C PRO A 204 -10.39 21.43 -3.06
N LEU A 205 -10.42 22.61 -2.45
CA LEU A 205 -9.43 23.66 -2.71
C LEU A 205 -8.03 23.14 -2.39
N TRP A 206 -7.92 22.48 -1.25
CA TRP A 206 -6.70 21.90 -0.73
C TRP A 206 -7.05 20.68 0.12
N VAL A 207 -6.23 19.64 0.03
CA VAL A 207 -6.26 18.48 0.93
C VAL A 207 -4.86 18.26 1.44
N ARG A 208 -4.73 17.83 2.68
CA ARG A 208 -3.45 17.43 3.24
C ARG A 208 -2.93 16.24 2.43
N GLN A 209 -1.96 16.52 1.56
CA GLN A 209 -1.30 15.48 0.75
C GLN A 209 -0.80 14.36 1.64
N GLN A 210 -0.82 13.12 1.16
CA GLN A 210 -0.24 11.99 1.87
C GLN A 210 1.17 11.62 1.38
N THR A 211 1.80 12.26 0.40
CA THR A 211 3.27 12.12 0.12
C THR A 211 3.74 13.21 -0.85
N PRO A 212 4.93 13.84 -0.69
CA PRO A 212 5.55 14.58 -1.78
C PRO A 212 6.05 13.62 -2.88
N LEU A 213 5.56 13.76 -4.11
CA LEU A 213 5.91 12.88 -5.24
C LEU A 213 7.43 12.80 -5.47
N SER A 214 7.94 11.61 -5.82
CA SER A 214 9.34 11.42 -6.26
C SER A 214 9.62 12.23 -7.55
N PRO A 215 10.87 12.62 -7.90
CA PRO A 215 11.09 13.48 -9.06
C PRO A 215 10.74 12.69 -10.33
N ALA A 216 11.12 11.41 -10.37
CA ALA A 216 10.72 10.47 -11.39
C ALA A 216 9.18 10.36 -11.49
N LEU A 217 8.47 10.18 -10.38
CA LEU A 217 7.01 10.11 -10.40
C LEU A 217 6.37 11.41 -10.89
N SER A 218 6.86 12.56 -10.42
CA SER A 218 6.40 13.87 -10.89
C SER A 218 6.64 14.06 -12.39
N ALA A 219 7.77 13.59 -12.92
CA ALA A 219 8.08 13.65 -14.34
C ALA A 219 7.22 12.68 -15.16
N LEU A 220 6.94 11.48 -14.65
CA LEU A 220 6.01 10.53 -15.28
C LEU A 220 4.58 11.07 -15.31
N CYS A 221 4.08 11.63 -14.20
CA CYS A 221 2.77 12.28 -14.16
C CYS A 221 2.71 13.46 -15.14
N ALA A 222 3.81 14.20 -15.34
CA ALA A 222 3.86 15.26 -16.33
C ALA A 222 3.85 14.75 -17.79
N LEU A 223 4.45 13.58 -18.05
CA LEU A 223 4.41 12.93 -19.37
C LEU A 223 3.06 12.30 -19.67
N CYS A 224 2.38 11.77 -18.65
CA CYS A 224 1.12 11.06 -18.73
C CYS A 224 0.09 11.71 -17.79
N PRO A 225 -0.36 12.95 -18.06
CA PRO A 225 -1.21 13.72 -17.14
C PRO A 225 -2.61 13.14 -16.95
N GLU A 226 -3.06 12.29 -17.86
CA GLU A 226 -4.37 11.63 -17.80
C GLU A 226 -4.34 10.34 -16.97
N VAL A 227 -3.14 9.84 -16.62
CA VAL A 227 -2.96 8.55 -15.96
C VAL A 227 -2.88 8.74 -14.44
N PRO A 228 -3.61 7.93 -13.66
CA PRO A 228 -3.52 7.89 -12.20
C PRO A 228 -2.09 7.88 -11.67
N ALA A 229 -1.80 8.74 -10.70
CA ALA A 229 -0.45 8.82 -10.12
C ALA A 229 -0.07 7.52 -9.41
N GLY A 230 -1.05 6.87 -8.75
CA GLY A 230 -0.86 5.58 -8.08
C GLY A 230 -0.42 4.45 -9.02
N ARG A 231 -0.90 4.45 -10.27
CA ARG A 231 -0.49 3.47 -11.29
C ARG A 231 0.99 3.64 -11.67
N LEU A 232 1.40 4.88 -11.87
CA LEU A 232 2.79 5.21 -12.21
C LEU A 232 3.74 4.97 -11.03
N GLU A 233 3.26 5.20 -9.81
CA GLU A 233 3.99 4.91 -8.58
C GLU A 233 4.21 3.41 -8.40
N GLU A 234 3.18 2.58 -8.57
CA GLU A 234 3.33 1.13 -8.47
C GLU A 234 4.29 0.58 -9.54
N LEU A 235 4.22 1.11 -10.77
CA LEU A 235 5.16 0.75 -11.84
C LEU A 235 6.61 1.05 -11.43
N LEU A 236 6.87 2.22 -10.83
CA LEU A 236 8.19 2.60 -10.30
C LEU A 236 8.63 1.75 -9.09
N GLN A 237 7.70 1.30 -8.26
CA GLN A 237 8.01 0.42 -7.13
C GLN A 237 8.40 -0.99 -7.59
N GLN A 238 7.73 -1.51 -8.62
CA GLN A 238 8.02 -2.82 -9.20
C GLN A 238 9.28 -2.79 -10.06
N MET A 239 9.52 -1.68 -10.76
CA MET A 239 10.66 -1.46 -11.64
C MET A 239 11.42 -0.19 -11.24
N PRO A 240 12.16 -0.22 -10.10
CA PRO A 240 12.90 0.94 -9.64
C PRO A 240 14.00 1.31 -10.64
N LEU A 241 14.04 2.59 -11.02
CA LEU A 241 15.11 3.14 -11.86
C LEU A 241 16.41 3.20 -11.05
N THR A 242 17.54 2.85 -11.69
CA THR A 242 18.86 3.14 -11.12
C THR A 242 19.12 4.64 -11.07
N GLU A 243 20.07 5.09 -10.25
CA GLU A 243 20.41 6.53 -10.17
C GLU A 243 20.77 7.13 -11.55
N GLN A 244 21.42 6.34 -12.41
CA GLN A 244 21.78 6.76 -13.77
C GLN A 244 20.55 6.84 -14.69
N GLU A 245 19.65 5.86 -14.65
CA GLU A 245 18.42 5.87 -15.43
C GLU A 245 17.45 6.96 -14.96
N GLU A 246 17.35 7.22 -13.66
CA GLU A 246 16.57 8.33 -13.12
C GLU A 246 17.15 9.68 -13.57
N ALA A 247 18.49 9.84 -13.54
CA ALA A 247 19.12 11.05 -14.05
C ALA A 247 18.90 11.22 -15.56
N ASP A 248 19.00 10.15 -16.35
CA ASP A 248 18.75 10.19 -17.80
C ASP A 248 17.27 10.48 -18.10
N PHE A 249 16.35 9.92 -17.32
CA PHE A 249 14.94 10.22 -17.44
C PHE A 249 14.63 11.69 -17.11
N LEU A 250 15.12 12.20 -15.98
CA LEU A 250 14.87 13.57 -15.55
C LEU A 250 15.51 14.62 -16.47
N ASN A 251 16.69 14.33 -17.03
CA ASN A 251 17.42 15.29 -17.86
C ASN A 251 17.13 15.16 -19.36
N ASN A 252 16.79 13.97 -19.83
CA ASN A 252 16.67 13.65 -21.26
C ASN A 252 15.32 13.03 -21.66
N LEU A 253 14.42 12.75 -20.71
CA LEU A 253 13.16 12.04 -20.92
C LEU A 253 13.35 10.67 -21.58
N VAL A 254 14.46 9.99 -21.26
CA VAL A 254 14.76 8.63 -21.75
C VAL A 254 14.43 7.64 -20.66
N LEU A 255 13.50 6.73 -20.94
CA LEU A 255 13.18 5.59 -20.07
C LEU A 255 13.89 4.34 -20.57
N PRO A 256 14.24 3.39 -19.68
CA PRO A 256 14.73 2.07 -20.08
C PRO A 256 13.69 1.33 -20.95
N ASP A 257 14.13 0.59 -21.97
CA ASP A 257 13.22 -0.11 -22.89
C ASP A 257 12.27 -1.06 -22.16
N ALA A 258 12.76 -1.78 -21.15
CA ALA A 258 11.96 -2.67 -20.33
C ALA A 258 10.89 -1.92 -19.51
N PHE A 259 11.21 -0.72 -19.03
CA PHE A 259 10.26 0.15 -18.34
C PHE A 259 9.22 0.69 -19.32
N GLY A 260 9.64 1.09 -20.52
CA GLY A 260 8.75 1.54 -21.58
C GLY A 260 7.75 0.46 -22.02
N GLU A 261 8.19 -0.79 -22.14
CA GLU A 261 7.30 -1.92 -22.45
C GLU A 261 6.29 -2.16 -21.32
N ALA A 262 6.74 -2.23 -20.06
CA ALA A 262 5.86 -2.40 -18.90
C ALA A 262 4.85 -1.25 -18.77
N MET A 263 5.28 -0.01 -19.03
CA MET A 263 4.42 1.16 -19.03
C MET A 263 3.34 1.05 -20.10
N ASN A 264 3.69 0.73 -21.36
CA ASN A 264 2.70 0.56 -22.43
C ASN A 264 1.65 -0.50 -22.08
N ILE A 265 2.08 -1.64 -21.54
CA ILE A 265 1.16 -2.71 -21.13
C ILE A 265 0.21 -2.23 -20.02
N SER A 266 0.73 -1.49 -19.03
CA SER A 266 -0.08 -0.92 -17.94
C SER A 266 -1.08 0.14 -18.43
N LEU A 267 -0.66 0.97 -19.39
CA LEU A 267 -1.50 2.00 -20.01
C LEU A 267 -2.59 1.40 -20.91
N ASP A 268 -2.28 0.33 -21.64
CA ASP A 268 -3.25 -0.41 -22.44
C ASP A 268 -4.35 -1.01 -21.54
N GLU A 269 -3.97 -1.61 -20.40
CA GLU A 269 -4.95 -2.15 -19.44
C GLU A 269 -5.85 -1.04 -18.87
N TRP A 270 -5.24 0.07 -18.44
CA TRP A 270 -5.95 1.22 -17.90
C TRP A 270 -6.94 1.83 -18.90
N SER A 271 -6.46 2.15 -20.10
CA SER A 271 -7.27 2.80 -21.14
C SER A 271 -8.44 1.92 -21.61
N ASN A 272 -8.25 0.60 -21.73
CA ASN A 272 -9.33 -0.33 -22.05
C ASN A 272 -10.39 -0.38 -20.93
N SER A 273 -9.97 -0.43 -19.67
CA SER A 273 -10.88 -0.42 -18.53
C SER A 273 -11.72 0.87 -18.45
N LEU A 274 -11.07 2.00 -18.68
CA LEU A 274 -11.68 3.32 -18.68
C LEU A 274 -12.65 3.49 -19.86
N ALA A 275 -12.29 2.97 -21.04
CA ALA A 275 -13.14 3.01 -22.21
C ALA A 275 -14.45 2.23 -22.01
N ILE A 276 -14.38 1.00 -21.47
CA ILE A 276 -15.55 0.17 -21.18
C ILE A 276 -16.45 0.82 -20.12
N ASP A 277 -15.87 1.42 -19.08
CA ASP A 277 -16.62 2.15 -18.06
C ASP A 277 -17.42 3.32 -18.62
N GLY A 278 -16.76 4.18 -19.41
CA GLY A 278 -17.40 5.32 -20.06
C GLY A 278 -18.43 4.93 -21.14
N LEU A 279 -18.35 3.71 -21.69
CA LEU A 279 -19.41 3.15 -22.54
C LEU A 279 -20.63 2.78 -21.71
N SER A 280 -20.41 2.11 -20.59
CA SER A 280 -21.49 1.57 -19.74
C SER A 280 -22.30 2.65 -19.04
N ARG A 281 -21.65 3.75 -18.66
CA ARG A 281 -22.23 4.81 -17.82
C ARG A 281 -21.90 6.18 -18.39
N THR A 282 -22.77 7.15 -18.15
CA THR A 282 -22.50 8.55 -18.54
C THR A 282 -21.34 9.11 -17.70
N ARG A 283 -20.20 9.33 -18.36
CA ARG A 283 -18.97 9.91 -17.78
C ARG A 283 -18.62 11.22 -18.49
N SER A 284 -17.63 11.92 -17.95
CA SER A 284 -16.99 13.03 -18.65
C SER A 284 -16.32 12.53 -19.94
N PHE A 285 -16.15 13.43 -20.90
CA PHE A 285 -15.58 13.06 -22.19
C PHE A 285 -14.17 12.49 -22.05
N ASN A 286 -13.96 11.33 -22.67
CA ASN A 286 -12.69 10.63 -22.74
C ASN A 286 -12.49 10.09 -24.16
N SER A 287 -11.31 10.32 -24.75
CA SER A 287 -11.04 9.90 -26.13
C SER A 287 -11.04 8.38 -26.31
N TYR A 288 -10.58 7.61 -25.32
CA TYR A 288 -10.57 6.15 -25.40
C TYR A 288 -11.99 5.57 -25.43
N THR A 289 -12.89 6.11 -24.60
CA THR A 289 -14.32 5.74 -24.63
C THR A 289 -14.94 6.09 -25.98
N ASP A 290 -14.68 7.29 -26.48
CA ASP A 290 -15.23 7.78 -27.74
C ASP A 290 -14.76 6.93 -28.94
N GLU A 291 -13.47 6.63 -29.02
CA GLU A 291 -12.90 5.77 -30.06
C GLU A 291 -13.48 4.35 -30.01
N LEU A 292 -13.64 3.78 -28.81
CA LEU A 292 -14.25 2.47 -28.62
C LEU A 292 -15.73 2.49 -29.06
N ALA A 293 -16.49 3.52 -28.69
CA ALA A 293 -17.88 3.70 -29.10
C ALA A 293 -18.01 3.78 -30.63
N ARG A 294 -17.19 4.62 -31.28
CA ARG A 294 -17.14 4.76 -32.75
C ARG A 294 -16.82 3.43 -33.42
N SER A 295 -15.85 2.69 -32.89
CA SER A 295 -15.40 1.40 -33.43
C SER A 295 -16.53 0.36 -33.40
N ILE A 296 -17.17 0.17 -32.24
CA ILE A 296 -18.23 -0.84 -32.06
C ILE A 296 -19.48 -0.46 -32.86
N VAL A 297 -19.89 0.81 -32.83
CA VAL A 297 -21.05 1.28 -33.61
C VAL A 297 -20.84 1.04 -35.11
N ARG A 298 -19.66 1.35 -35.66
CA ARG A 298 -19.35 1.09 -37.07
C ARG A 298 -19.45 -0.40 -37.41
N LYS A 299 -18.93 -1.28 -36.56
CA LYS A 299 -19.03 -2.73 -36.74
C LYS A 299 -20.48 -3.20 -36.73
N LEU A 300 -21.27 -2.75 -35.74
CA LEU A 300 -22.67 -3.15 -35.58
C LEU A 300 -23.55 -2.66 -36.73
N LEU A 301 -23.45 -1.39 -37.13
CA LEU A 301 -24.26 -0.83 -38.21
C LEU A 301 -23.91 -1.42 -39.58
N ALA A 302 -22.62 -1.74 -39.80
CA ALA A 302 -22.19 -2.45 -41.00
C ALA A 302 -22.76 -3.89 -41.03
N ALA A 303 -22.84 -4.56 -39.89
CA ALA A 303 -23.36 -5.92 -39.78
C ALA A 303 -24.91 -6.00 -39.88
N GLU A 304 -25.61 -5.13 -39.14
CA GLU A 304 -27.08 -5.17 -39.01
C GLU A 304 -27.81 -4.52 -40.20
N SER A 305 -27.26 -3.42 -40.74
CA SER A 305 -27.99 -2.56 -41.68
C SER A 305 -27.19 -2.21 -42.94
N GLY A 306 -25.93 -2.64 -43.03
CA GLY A 306 -25.02 -2.31 -44.12
C GLY A 306 -24.72 -0.81 -44.24
N ARG A 307 -24.92 -0.03 -43.17
CA ARG A 307 -24.72 1.42 -43.15
C ARG A 307 -23.30 1.76 -42.68
N ASP A 308 -22.75 2.83 -43.24
CA ASP A 308 -21.46 3.38 -42.83
C ASP A 308 -21.66 4.70 -42.05
N VAL A 309 -20.75 4.99 -41.11
CA VAL A 309 -20.82 6.16 -40.23
C VAL A 309 -19.64 7.10 -40.50
N LEU A 310 -19.96 8.26 -41.07
CA LEU A 310 -19.01 9.34 -41.34
C LEU A 310 -19.11 10.41 -40.26
N ILE A 311 -17.97 10.70 -39.63
CA ILE A 311 -17.86 11.72 -38.58
C ILE A 311 -16.94 12.82 -39.09
N PHE A 312 -17.44 14.05 -39.10
CA PHE A 312 -16.70 15.23 -39.54
C PHE A 312 -16.34 16.10 -38.34
N ASP A 313 -15.04 16.35 -38.15
CA ASP A 313 -14.55 17.24 -37.10
C ASP A 313 -14.78 18.72 -37.45
N ALA A 314 -14.81 19.58 -36.43
CA ALA A 314 -15.05 21.00 -36.57
C ALA A 314 -14.13 21.67 -37.62
N GLY A 315 -14.74 22.26 -38.65
CA GLY A 315 -14.04 22.94 -39.74
C GLY A 315 -13.80 22.10 -40.99
N ALA A 316 -14.14 20.80 -41.01
CA ALA A 316 -14.12 19.99 -42.22
C ALA A 316 -15.30 20.33 -43.16
N SER A 317 -15.00 20.71 -44.40
CA SER A 317 -15.96 21.23 -45.38
C SER A 317 -16.92 20.16 -45.92
N ASN A 318 -18.21 20.50 -45.86
CA ASN A 318 -19.43 19.91 -46.45
C ASN A 318 -19.33 18.59 -47.21
N TYR A 319 -19.89 17.53 -46.62
CA TYR A 319 -20.42 16.40 -47.38
C TYR A 319 -21.57 16.86 -48.29
N ALA A 320 -21.44 16.57 -49.59
CA ALA A 320 -22.51 16.68 -50.57
C ALA A 320 -22.84 15.26 -51.06
N PRO A 321 -24.06 14.75 -50.83
CA PRO A 321 -24.43 13.41 -51.29
C PRO A 321 -24.31 13.35 -52.82
N THR A 322 -23.55 12.38 -53.31
CA THR A 322 -23.36 12.16 -54.76
C THR A 322 -24.51 11.37 -55.40
N ASP A 323 -25.38 10.75 -54.61
CA ASP A 323 -26.50 9.92 -55.05
C ASP A 323 -27.74 10.14 -54.19
N THR A 324 -28.93 9.96 -54.78
CA THR A 324 -30.23 10.07 -54.07
C THR A 324 -30.52 8.92 -53.11
N ASP A 325 -29.72 7.84 -53.14
CA ASP A 325 -29.84 6.63 -52.31
C ASP A 325 -28.75 6.52 -51.23
N ASP A 326 -28.15 7.63 -50.82
CA ASP A 326 -27.09 7.65 -49.82
C ASP A 326 -27.60 7.37 -48.41
N ASN A 327 -27.41 6.13 -47.95
CA ASN A 327 -27.86 5.64 -46.64
C ASN A 327 -26.79 5.78 -45.53
N ARG A 328 -25.75 6.59 -45.72
CA ARG A 328 -24.73 6.82 -44.69
C ARG A 328 -25.27 7.65 -43.53
N ILE A 329 -24.72 7.44 -42.33
CA ILE A 329 -25.00 8.25 -41.14
C ILE A 329 -23.93 9.33 -41.04
N ILE A 330 -24.36 10.59 -40.95
CA ILE A 330 -23.45 11.73 -40.91
C ILE A 330 -23.52 12.40 -39.54
N LEU A 331 -22.40 12.40 -38.84
CA LEU A 331 -22.24 13.09 -37.56
C LEU A 331 -21.24 14.24 -37.69
N LEU A 332 -21.50 15.33 -36.97
CA LEU A 332 -20.57 16.43 -36.81
C LEU A 332 -20.04 16.39 -35.37
N HIS A 333 -18.73 16.47 -35.21
CA HIS A 333 -18.03 16.41 -33.92
C HIS A 333 -17.27 17.72 -33.68
N ASP A 334 -17.44 18.32 -32.51
CA ASP A 334 -16.86 19.64 -32.21
C ASP A 334 -15.42 19.59 -31.67
N ASN A 335 -14.80 18.40 -31.59
CA ASN A 335 -13.52 18.12 -30.91
C ASN A 335 -13.54 18.30 -29.38
N TYR A 336 -14.70 18.54 -28.79
CA TYR A 336 -14.93 18.63 -27.34
C TYR A 336 -15.92 17.56 -26.86
N GLY A 337 -16.13 16.51 -27.64
CA GLY A 337 -16.99 15.39 -27.28
C GLY A 337 -18.48 15.62 -27.51
N ASN A 338 -18.87 16.70 -28.20
CA ASN A 338 -20.26 16.92 -28.55
C ASN A 338 -20.53 16.54 -30.00
N TYR A 339 -21.64 15.85 -30.20
CA TYR A 339 -22.09 15.39 -31.51
C TYR A 339 -23.41 16.02 -31.91
N SER A 340 -23.55 16.24 -33.21
CA SER A 340 -24.83 16.57 -33.85
C SER A 340 -25.02 15.70 -35.08
N ALA A 341 -26.28 15.48 -35.45
CA ALA A 341 -26.66 14.70 -36.62
C ALA A 341 -26.94 15.62 -37.80
N LYS A 342 -26.49 15.24 -39.00
CA LYS A 342 -26.83 15.95 -40.24
C LYS A 342 -27.67 15.05 -41.13
N ASP A 343 -28.88 15.48 -41.46
CA ASP A 343 -29.78 14.77 -42.37
C ASP A 343 -29.22 14.80 -43.82
N THR A 344 -29.20 13.65 -44.48
CA THR A 344 -28.63 13.51 -45.83
C THR A 344 -29.54 14.04 -46.94
N GLY A 345 -30.84 14.11 -46.71
CA GLY A 345 -31.84 14.53 -47.69
C GLY A 345 -32.06 16.05 -47.73
N ASN A 346 -32.08 16.71 -46.57
CA ASN A 346 -32.36 18.15 -46.47
C ASN A 346 -31.17 18.98 -45.91
N GLY A 347 -30.14 18.34 -45.35
CA GLY A 347 -28.97 19.00 -44.78
C GLY A 347 -29.19 19.66 -43.41
N GLU A 348 -30.33 19.44 -42.77
CA GLU A 348 -30.67 19.95 -41.43
C GLU A 348 -29.76 19.35 -40.36
N ILE A 349 -29.39 20.17 -39.38
CA ILE A 349 -28.51 19.76 -38.27
C ILE A 349 -29.34 19.67 -37.00
N THR A 350 -29.47 18.47 -36.47
CA THR A 350 -30.10 18.21 -35.17
C THR A 350 -29.03 18.27 -34.08
N SER A 351 -29.19 19.23 -33.17
CA SER A 351 -28.30 19.40 -32.01
C SER A 351 -28.92 18.80 -30.75
N PHE A 352 -28.08 18.24 -29.88
CA PHE A 352 -28.48 17.60 -28.64
C PHE A 352 -27.94 18.35 -27.43
N LYS A 353 -28.40 17.95 -26.23
CA LYS A 353 -27.80 18.42 -24.98
C LYS A 353 -26.30 18.09 -25.00
N GLN A 354 -25.46 19.10 -24.68
CA GLN A 354 -24.01 18.92 -24.61
C GLN A 354 -23.65 17.84 -23.57
N GLY A 355 -22.63 17.04 -23.88
CA GLY A 355 -22.20 15.90 -23.09
C GLY A 355 -21.98 14.63 -23.91
N THR A 356 -21.45 13.60 -23.26
CA THR A 356 -21.06 12.32 -23.88
C THR A 356 -22.24 11.53 -24.45
N ASP A 357 -23.46 11.76 -23.97
CA ASP A 357 -24.68 11.14 -24.52
C ASP A 357 -25.05 11.67 -25.92
N SER A 358 -24.51 12.83 -26.32
CA SER A 358 -24.81 13.43 -27.64
C SER A 358 -24.42 12.53 -28.81
N PHE A 359 -23.36 11.70 -28.67
CA PHE A 359 -22.97 10.71 -29.68
C PHE A 359 -24.09 9.70 -29.95
N TYR A 360 -24.61 9.09 -28.89
CA TYR A 360 -25.64 8.07 -28.94
C TYR A 360 -26.96 8.65 -29.46
N LEU A 361 -27.33 9.84 -29.01
CA LEU A 361 -28.52 10.54 -29.48
C LEU A 361 -28.43 10.92 -30.98
N ALA A 362 -27.27 11.39 -31.44
CA ALA A 362 -27.07 11.77 -32.83
C ALA A 362 -27.08 10.59 -33.80
N ILE A 363 -26.61 9.42 -33.35
CA ILE A 363 -26.79 8.17 -34.10
C ILE A 363 -28.26 7.79 -34.10
N SER A 364 -28.87 7.70 -32.92
CA SER A 364 -30.25 7.25 -32.76
C SER A 364 -31.27 8.06 -33.57
N SER A 365 -31.07 9.38 -33.69
CA SER A 365 -31.97 10.23 -34.48
C SER A 365 -31.96 9.90 -35.98
N GLN A 366 -30.90 9.24 -36.47
CA GLN A 366 -30.75 8.84 -37.88
C GLN A 366 -31.11 7.37 -38.14
N LEU A 367 -31.49 6.62 -37.10
CA LEU A 367 -31.88 5.21 -37.21
C LEU A 367 -33.37 5.03 -37.43
N LYS A 368 -33.75 3.93 -38.09
CA LYS A 368 -35.15 3.47 -38.17
C LYS A 368 -35.55 2.69 -36.92
N ALA A 369 -36.86 2.48 -36.72
CA ALA A 369 -37.37 1.82 -35.50
C ALA A 369 -36.90 0.36 -35.33
N ASP A 370 -36.77 -0.37 -36.44
CA ASP A 370 -36.19 -1.72 -36.51
C ASP A 370 -34.69 -1.71 -36.21
N GLU A 371 -33.93 -0.78 -36.81
CA GLU A 371 -32.50 -0.60 -36.54
C GLU A 371 -32.24 -0.27 -35.05
N ARG A 372 -33.06 0.61 -34.46
CA ARG A 372 -33.00 0.92 -33.02
C ARG A 372 -33.24 -0.31 -32.16
N SER A 373 -34.22 -1.13 -32.53
CA SER A 373 -34.55 -2.36 -31.80
C SER A 373 -33.40 -3.38 -31.84
N SER A 374 -32.73 -3.53 -32.99
CA SER A 374 -31.54 -4.38 -33.12
C SER A 374 -30.35 -3.89 -32.28
N LEU A 375 -30.26 -2.58 -32.01
CA LEU A 375 -29.23 -1.98 -31.16
C LEU A 375 -29.65 -1.84 -29.69
N GLY A 376 -30.69 -2.58 -29.26
CA GLY A 376 -31.12 -2.64 -27.86
C GLY A 376 -31.94 -1.45 -27.38
N MET A 377 -32.32 -0.53 -28.27
CA MET A 377 -33.08 0.68 -27.90
C MET A 377 -34.59 0.43 -27.98
N GLN A 378 -35.34 0.87 -26.97
CA GLN A 378 -36.81 0.80 -26.95
C GLN A 378 -37.47 1.99 -27.66
N PHE A 379 -36.81 3.16 -27.67
CA PHE A 379 -37.26 4.40 -28.30
C PHE A 379 -36.06 5.29 -28.64
N GLU A 380 -36.27 6.37 -29.40
CA GLU A 380 -35.18 7.20 -29.94
C GLU A 380 -34.24 7.82 -28.87
N GLN A 381 -34.76 8.11 -27.68
CA GLN A 381 -33.97 8.70 -26.59
C GLN A 381 -33.43 7.66 -25.58
N ASP A 382 -33.56 6.36 -25.86
CA ASP A 382 -33.11 5.28 -24.98
C ASP A 382 -31.59 5.05 -25.07
N VAL A 383 -30.82 6.03 -24.60
CA VAL A 383 -29.35 6.00 -24.61
C VAL A 383 -28.82 4.81 -23.80
N GLN A 384 -29.48 4.44 -22.70
CA GLN A 384 -29.03 3.34 -21.85
C GLN A 384 -29.11 1.99 -22.58
N GLY A 385 -30.23 1.69 -23.23
CA GLY A 385 -30.36 0.45 -24.02
C GLY A 385 -29.29 0.33 -25.10
N PHE A 386 -28.93 1.44 -25.75
CA PHE A 386 -27.84 1.44 -26.73
C PHE A 386 -26.47 1.20 -26.08
N ARG A 387 -26.18 1.88 -24.97
CA ARG A 387 -24.94 1.72 -24.19
C ARG A 387 -24.75 0.29 -23.72
N ASP A 388 -25.80 -0.38 -23.27
CA ASP A 388 -25.75 -1.76 -22.77
C ASP A 388 -25.28 -2.72 -23.89
N VAL A 389 -25.79 -2.58 -25.11
CA VAL A 389 -25.37 -3.39 -26.27
C VAL A 389 -23.93 -3.13 -26.67
N LEU A 390 -23.49 -1.86 -26.70
CA LEU A 390 -22.10 -1.53 -27.01
C LEU A 390 -21.15 -2.07 -25.93
N THR A 391 -21.55 -1.96 -24.67
CA THR A 391 -20.76 -2.43 -23.52
C THR A 391 -20.62 -3.95 -23.56
N GLN A 392 -21.69 -4.69 -23.85
CA GLN A 392 -21.64 -6.14 -24.00
C GLN A 392 -20.65 -6.57 -25.08
N HIS A 393 -20.66 -5.90 -26.25
CA HIS A 393 -19.68 -6.17 -27.31
C HIS A 393 -18.25 -5.82 -26.88
N ALA A 394 -18.06 -4.70 -26.17
CA ALA A 394 -16.74 -4.31 -25.66
C ALA A 394 -16.19 -5.36 -24.67
N ILE A 395 -17.05 -5.88 -23.78
CA ILE A 395 -16.71 -6.94 -22.83
C ILE A 395 -16.33 -8.22 -23.58
N GLU A 396 -17.09 -8.60 -24.62
CA GLU A 396 -16.82 -9.78 -25.43
C GLU A 396 -15.49 -9.66 -26.20
N GLU A 397 -15.23 -8.50 -26.83
CA GLU A 397 -13.95 -8.21 -27.49
C GLU A 397 -12.77 -8.23 -26.50
N ASN A 398 -13.01 -7.84 -25.24
CA ASN A 398 -12.06 -7.91 -24.13
C ASN A 398 -12.13 -9.24 -23.34
N ARG A 399 -12.85 -10.25 -23.84
CA ARG A 399 -12.95 -11.62 -23.29
C ARG A 399 -13.50 -11.73 -21.86
N GLY A 400 -14.49 -10.91 -21.52
CA GLY A 400 -15.13 -10.93 -20.20
C GLY A 400 -14.35 -10.19 -19.13
N TRP A 401 -13.28 -9.48 -19.51
CA TRP A 401 -12.53 -8.63 -18.60
C TRP A 401 -13.22 -7.28 -18.39
N PHE A 402 -13.49 -6.94 -17.12
CA PHE A 402 -14.31 -5.82 -16.66
C PHE A 402 -15.77 -5.85 -17.13
N ASP A 403 -16.65 -6.37 -16.27
CA ASP A 403 -18.10 -6.30 -16.45
C ASP A 403 -18.66 -5.26 -15.46
N PRO A 404 -18.88 -3.98 -15.86
CA PRO A 404 -19.41 -2.93 -14.98
C PRO A 404 -20.85 -3.19 -14.51
N GLY A 405 -21.52 -4.23 -15.05
CA GLY A 405 -22.82 -4.73 -14.59
C GLY A 405 -22.72 -5.81 -13.52
N LYS A 406 -21.53 -6.35 -13.24
CA LYS A 406 -21.27 -7.28 -12.13
C LYS A 406 -20.47 -6.58 -11.04
N PRO A 407 -21.05 -6.32 -9.87
CA PRO A 407 -20.33 -5.65 -8.79
C PRO A 407 -19.08 -6.45 -8.42
N THR A 408 -17.92 -5.77 -8.29
CA THR A 408 -16.73 -6.36 -7.67
C THR A 408 -16.73 -6.26 -6.16
N GLU A 409 -17.89 -5.97 -5.55
CA GLU A 409 -18.11 -6.30 -4.15
C GLU A 409 -17.67 -7.75 -3.92
N ILE A 410 -17.02 -8.01 -2.79
CA ILE A 410 -16.73 -9.38 -2.40
C ILE A 410 -18.08 -10.06 -2.39
N GLU A 411 -18.38 -10.89 -3.40
CA GLU A 411 -19.66 -11.59 -3.48
C GLU A 411 -19.87 -12.18 -2.08
N SER A 412 -21.05 -11.99 -1.50
CA SER A 412 -21.30 -12.43 -0.11
C SER A 412 -20.93 -13.90 0.11
N GLY A 413 -20.83 -14.70 -0.96
CA GLY A 413 -20.32 -16.07 -0.95
C GLY A 413 -18.81 -16.24 -0.69
N PHE A 414 -18.00 -15.17 -0.73
CA PHE A 414 -16.58 -15.17 -0.34
C PHE A 414 -16.35 -14.66 1.09
N LEU A 415 -17.36 -14.03 1.70
CA LEU A 415 -17.30 -13.66 3.12
C LEU A 415 -17.65 -14.88 3.99
N PRO A 416 -16.98 -15.09 5.13
CA PRO A 416 -17.40 -16.10 6.08
C PRO A 416 -18.81 -15.80 6.61
N ASP A 417 -19.64 -16.84 6.79
CA ASP A 417 -21.02 -16.71 7.28
C ASP A 417 -21.12 -15.89 8.58
N TRP A 418 -20.17 -16.08 9.49
CA TRP A 418 -20.13 -15.35 10.75
C TRP A 418 -19.88 -13.85 10.57
N PHE A 419 -19.10 -13.45 9.57
CA PHE A 419 -18.80 -12.04 9.28
C PHE A 419 -19.96 -11.38 8.53
N ALA A 420 -20.55 -12.10 7.56
CA ALA A 420 -21.71 -11.63 6.82
C ALA A 420 -22.88 -11.30 7.78
N ASN A 421 -23.14 -12.19 8.74
CA ASN A 421 -24.22 -12.09 9.71
C ASN A 421 -23.91 -11.22 10.94
N ALA A 422 -22.69 -10.71 11.09
CA ALA A 422 -22.32 -9.89 12.24
C ALA A 422 -23.01 -8.53 12.27
N THR A 423 -23.23 -8.01 13.48
CA THR A 423 -23.83 -6.69 13.69
C THR A 423 -22.91 -5.55 13.23
N ALA A 424 -23.47 -4.37 12.96
CA ALA A 424 -22.68 -3.19 12.58
C ALA A 424 -21.64 -2.79 13.66
N ALA A 425 -21.95 -2.99 14.93
CA ALA A 425 -21.02 -2.72 16.04
C ALA A 425 -19.84 -3.71 16.08
N GLU A 426 -20.07 -4.97 15.77
CA GLU A 426 -19.02 -5.99 15.68
C GLU A 426 -18.12 -5.74 14.48
N LYS A 427 -18.69 -5.40 13.32
CA LYS A 427 -17.94 -5.01 12.12
C LYS A 427 -17.04 -3.78 12.38
N GLN A 428 -17.53 -2.78 13.12
CA GLN A 428 -16.72 -1.63 13.54
C GLN A 428 -15.59 -2.04 14.49
N SER A 429 -15.88 -2.90 15.47
CA SER A 429 -14.87 -3.37 16.43
C SER A 429 -13.76 -4.15 15.73
N TRP A 430 -14.14 -5.02 14.80
CA TRP A 430 -13.20 -5.75 13.93
C TRP A 430 -12.34 -4.78 13.12
N LYS A 431 -12.94 -3.75 12.52
CA LYS A 431 -12.21 -2.74 11.73
C LYS A 431 -11.16 -2.00 12.56
N MET A 432 -11.52 -1.52 13.75
CA MET A 432 -10.58 -0.85 14.64
C MET A 432 -9.42 -1.78 15.01
N ALA A 433 -9.69 -3.06 15.28
CA ALA A 433 -8.65 -4.05 15.58
C ALA A 433 -7.72 -4.31 14.37
N VAL A 434 -8.23 -4.33 13.14
CA VAL A 434 -7.42 -4.43 11.91
C VAL A 434 -6.50 -3.20 11.74
N GLN A 435 -7.02 -2.00 12.01
CA GLN A 435 -6.24 -0.77 11.96
C GLN A 435 -5.13 -0.76 13.03
N ASP A 436 -5.47 -1.11 14.27
CA ASP A 436 -4.52 -1.23 15.39
C ASP A 436 -3.41 -2.24 15.09
N TYR A 437 -3.78 -3.40 14.52
CA TYR A 437 -2.82 -4.42 14.11
C TYR A 437 -1.90 -3.96 12.99
N SER A 438 -2.47 -3.34 11.95
CA SER A 438 -1.69 -2.78 10.83
C SER A 438 -0.70 -1.72 11.32
N GLN A 439 -1.14 -0.85 12.21
CA GLN A 439 -0.29 0.15 12.85
C GLN A 439 0.81 -0.51 13.69
N ALA A 440 0.50 -1.51 14.51
CA ALA A 440 1.48 -2.22 15.31
C ALA A 440 2.56 -2.91 14.45
N LEU A 441 2.18 -3.49 13.31
CA LEU A 441 3.11 -4.09 12.34
C LEU A 441 4.07 -3.05 11.77
N LEU A 442 3.56 -1.90 11.34
CA LEU A 442 4.35 -0.80 10.79
C LEU A 442 5.35 -0.26 11.83
N GLU A 443 4.91 -0.11 13.07
CA GLU A 443 5.76 0.32 14.18
C GLU A 443 6.91 -0.65 14.49
N ALA A 444 6.75 -1.92 14.16
CA ALA A 444 7.73 -2.96 14.42
C ALA A 444 8.78 -3.10 13.30
N GLN A 445 8.61 -2.42 12.16
CA GLN A 445 9.55 -2.48 11.03
C GLN A 445 10.88 -1.75 11.33
N ALA A 446 12.01 -2.44 11.09
CA ALA A 446 13.35 -1.85 11.19
C ALA A 446 14.33 -2.41 10.13
N PRO A 447 15.27 -1.60 9.59
CA PRO A 447 16.33 -2.03 8.68
C PRO A 447 17.12 -3.23 9.24
N ASP A 448 17.54 -4.18 8.39
CA ASP A 448 18.42 -5.33 8.73
C ASP A 448 18.08 -6.20 9.95
N LEU A 449 16.89 -6.04 10.55
CA LEU A 449 16.44 -6.86 11.65
C LEU A 449 15.82 -8.14 11.09
N LEU A 450 16.54 -9.25 11.23
CA LEU A 450 15.96 -10.56 11.02
C LEU A 450 14.99 -10.85 12.15
N ASP A 451 14.01 -11.64 11.79
CA ASP A 451 13.12 -12.24 12.73
C ASP A 451 13.84 -13.34 13.55
N PRO A 452 13.48 -13.64 14.82
CA PRO A 452 14.17 -14.66 15.61
C PRO A 452 14.34 -15.99 14.88
N SER A 453 13.34 -16.45 14.13
CA SER A 453 13.44 -17.68 13.33
C SER A 453 14.45 -17.57 12.18
N GLY A 454 14.61 -16.38 11.59
CA GLY A 454 15.58 -16.10 10.54
C GLY A 454 17.02 -16.34 10.99
N TYR A 455 17.32 -16.12 12.28
CA TYR A 455 18.63 -16.43 12.85
C TYR A 455 18.91 -17.93 12.95
N GLY A 456 17.89 -18.78 12.89
CA GLY A 456 18.07 -20.22 12.84
C GLY A 456 18.43 -20.75 11.43
N GLN A 457 18.33 -19.93 10.38
CA GLN A 457 18.58 -20.39 9.02
C GLN A 457 20.07 -20.74 8.79
N PRO A 458 20.38 -21.81 8.04
CA PRO A 458 21.76 -22.23 7.76
C PRO A 458 22.63 -21.10 7.19
N ASP A 459 22.07 -20.25 6.33
CA ASP A 459 22.79 -19.13 5.73
C ASP A 459 23.26 -18.08 6.76
N GLN A 460 22.52 -17.88 7.85
CA GLN A 460 22.91 -16.94 8.91
C GLN A 460 24.03 -17.50 9.76
N LEU A 461 23.94 -18.79 10.12
CA LEU A 461 25.02 -19.50 10.80
C LEU A 461 26.29 -19.50 9.94
N ARG A 462 26.18 -19.77 8.64
CA ARG A 462 27.29 -19.73 7.67
C ARG A 462 27.89 -18.33 7.52
N LYS A 463 27.05 -17.29 7.47
CA LYS A 463 27.48 -15.89 7.43
C LYS A 463 28.24 -15.50 8.71
N TYR A 464 27.73 -15.90 9.87
CA TYR A 464 28.38 -15.68 11.16
C TYR A 464 29.74 -16.39 11.23
N ALA A 465 29.79 -17.66 10.82
CA ALA A 465 31.02 -18.46 10.76
C ALA A 465 32.08 -17.79 9.88
N ARG A 466 31.70 -17.41 8.65
CA ARG A 466 32.56 -16.71 7.70
C ARG A 466 33.12 -15.42 8.30
N GLN A 467 32.28 -14.60 8.94
CA GLN A 467 32.71 -13.35 9.58
C GLN A 467 33.71 -13.62 10.70
N LYS A 468 33.47 -14.61 11.56
CA LYS A 468 34.38 -14.95 12.67
C LYS A 468 35.71 -15.52 12.20
N LEU A 469 35.70 -16.34 11.15
CA LEU A 469 36.93 -16.81 10.50
C LEU A 469 37.73 -15.65 9.90
N GLN A 470 37.06 -14.71 9.21
CA GLN A 470 37.71 -13.51 8.66
C GLN A 470 38.33 -12.64 9.75
N GLU A 471 37.58 -12.32 10.80
CA GLU A 471 38.05 -11.55 11.95
C GLU A 471 39.29 -12.20 12.59
N ARG A 472 39.25 -13.53 12.78
CA ARG A 472 40.33 -14.26 13.44
C ARG A 472 41.58 -14.38 12.57
N ILE A 473 41.45 -14.74 11.30
CA ILE A 473 42.58 -14.83 10.36
C ILE A 473 43.23 -13.45 10.16
N LEU A 474 42.43 -12.38 10.06
CA LEU A 474 42.94 -11.02 9.96
C LEU A 474 43.72 -10.64 11.23
N LEU A 475 43.24 -11.03 12.40
CA LEU A 475 43.90 -10.73 13.68
C LEU A 475 45.20 -11.53 13.86
N ASP A 476 45.21 -12.81 13.53
CA ASP A 476 46.37 -13.71 13.73
C ASP A 476 47.46 -13.49 12.68
N HIS A 477 47.09 -13.13 11.44
CA HIS A 477 48.02 -13.08 10.30
C HIS A 477 48.09 -11.73 9.58
N GLY A 478 47.19 -10.78 9.86
CA GLY A 478 47.14 -9.48 9.18
C GLY A 478 46.68 -9.54 7.72
N ILE A 479 46.09 -10.66 7.29
CA ILE A 479 45.67 -10.91 5.91
C ILE A 479 44.14 -11.02 5.85
N ALA A 480 43.51 -10.23 4.98
CA ALA A 480 42.10 -10.41 4.65
C ALA A 480 41.96 -11.56 3.65
N VAL A 481 41.32 -12.64 4.07
CA VAL A 481 41.02 -13.81 3.23
C VAL A 481 39.53 -14.05 3.24
N ASP A 482 38.97 -14.47 2.11
CA ASP A 482 37.59 -14.94 2.04
C ASP A 482 37.53 -16.46 2.31
N PRO A 483 36.99 -16.93 3.46
CA PRO A 483 36.95 -18.34 3.80
C PRO A 483 36.12 -19.20 2.82
N ASP A 484 35.19 -18.59 2.09
CA ASP A 484 34.41 -19.27 1.04
C ASP A 484 35.25 -19.61 -0.20
N HIS A 485 36.35 -18.87 -0.43
CA HIS A 485 37.29 -19.12 -1.53
C HIS A 485 38.46 -20.02 -1.11
N ILE A 486 38.51 -20.45 0.15
CA ILE A 486 39.51 -21.38 0.66
C ILE A 486 38.92 -22.78 0.67
N SER A 487 39.51 -23.67 -0.11
CA SER A 487 39.13 -25.06 -0.19
C SER A 487 40.03 -25.92 0.70
N VAL A 488 39.46 -26.57 1.71
CA VAL A 488 40.18 -27.52 2.57
C VAL A 488 39.88 -28.95 2.10
N HIS A 489 40.95 -29.69 1.83
CA HIS A 489 40.90 -31.09 1.41
C HIS A 489 41.32 -31.98 2.58
N THR A 490 40.52 -32.97 2.90
CA THR A 490 40.80 -34.01 3.91
C THR A 490 40.61 -35.39 3.30
N VAL A 491 41.28 -36.40 3.85
CA VAL A 491 41.15 -37.79 3.37
C VAL A 491 40.63 -38.64 4.51
N SER A 492 39.47 -39.28 4.31
CA SER A 492 38.93 -40.30 5.21
C SER A 492 39.30 -41.69 4.67
N ILE A 493 39.37 -42.67 5.57
CA ILE A 493 39.66 -44.07 5.23
C ILE A 493 38.45 -44.87 5.73
N GLU A 494 37.63 -45.39 4.82
CA GLU A 494 36.60 -46.37 5.19
C GLU A 494 37.29 -47.72 5.43
N ILE A 495 37.15 -48.25 6.65
CA ILE A 495 37.53 -49.62 6.97
C ILE A 495 36.22 -50.42 7.01
N ASP A 496 36.11 -51.42 6.14
CA ASP A 496 34.91 -52.28 6.02
C ASP A 496 34.54 -52.91 7.39
N PRO A 497 33.32 -52.72 7.92
CA PRO A 497 32.93 -53.21 9.25
C PRO A 497 32.93 -54.74 9.38
N GLY A 498 33.10 -55.48 8.28
CA GLY A 498 33.16 -56.95 8.26
C GLY A 498 34.48 -57.57 8.77
N ILE A 499 35.49 -56.77 9.12
CA ILE A 499 36.77 -57.29 9.63
C ILE A 499 36.63 -57.64 11.13
N ILE A 500 36.34 -58.91 11.41
CA ILE A 500 36.53 -59.50 12.74
C ILE A 500 38.05 -59.67 12.93
N ILE A 501 38.64 -58.91 13.86
CA ILE A 501 39.98 -59.22 14.35
C ILE A 501 39.82 -60.41 15.31
N ASP A 502 40.00 -61.63 14.80
CA ASP A 502 40.13 -62.81 15.63
C ASP A 502 41.53 -62.79 16.28
N THR A 503 41.57 -62.79 17.62
CA THR A 503 42.80 -62.63 18.40
C THR A 503 43.66 -63.88 18.47
N ASP A 504 43.27 -65.00 17.86
CA ASP A 504 44.02 -66.25 17.90
C ASP A 504 44.33 -66.82 16.50
N TYR A 505 45.63 -66.85 16.17
CA TYR A 505 46.32 -67.61 15.11
C TYR A 505 46.47 -67.07 13.66
N GLU A 506 47.76 -67.10 13.25
CA GLU A 506 48.35 -67.13 11.90
C GLU A 506 48.08 -66.00 10.89
N TYR A 507 49.10 -65.15 10.72
CA TYR A 507 49.25 -64.17 9.64
C TYR A 507 49.20 -64.84 8.26
N ILE A 508 48.02 -64.80 7.64
CA ILE A 508 47.88 -64.86 6.19
C ILE A 508 48.01 -63.41 5.71
N GLY A 509 49.01 -63.14 4.87
CA GLY A 509 49.36 -61.80 4.40
C GLY A 509 48.19 -61.05 3.73
N PRO A 510 48.30 -59.72 3.58
CA PRO A 510 47.23 -58.89 3.07
C PRO A 510 46.90 -59.29 1.62
N SER A 511 45.77 -59.96 1.43
CA SER A 511 45.06 -59.94 0.15
C SER A 511 44.72 -58.48 -0.14
N GLU A 512 45.02 -58.05 -1.36
CA GLU A 512 44.71 -56.74 -1.94
C GLU A 512 43.30 -56.25 -1.55
N LEU A 513 43.22 -55.41 -0.52
CA LEU A 513 42.09 -54.54 -0.27
C LEU A 513 42.65 -53.12 -0.34
N GLU A 514 42.45 -52.47 -1.48
CA GLU A 514 42.76 -51.05 -1.62
C GLU A 514 41.91 -50.29 -0.59
N PRO A 515 42.51 -49.63 0.42
CA PRO A 515 41.75 -48.75 1.28
C PRO A 515 41.03 -47.73 0.41
N HIS A 516 39.70 -47.67 0.52
CA HIS A 516 38.93 -46.66 -0.17
C HIS A 516 39.20 -45.32 0.52
N TYR A 517 40.04 -44.52 -0.12
CA TYR A 517 40.32 -43.14 0.29
C TYR A 517 39.22 -42.25 -0.27
N GLU A 518 38.33 -41.77 0.58
CA GLU A 518 37.39 -40.74 0.19
C GLU A 518 38.04 -39.38 0.49
N THR A 519 38.22 -38.57 -0.56
CA THR A 519 38.71 -37.21 -0.39
C THR A 519 37.52 -36.27 -0.24
N HIS A 520 37.40 -35.65 0.94
CA HIS A 520 36.38 -34.64 1.18
C HIS A 520 36.96 -33.25 0.87
N LYS A 521 36.23 -32.49 0.06
CA LYS A 521 36.54 -31.10 -0.29
C LYS A 521 35.44 -30.19 0.25
N ARG A 522 35.81 -29.21 1.07
CA ARG A 522 34.88 -28.25 1.70
C ARG A 522 35.46 -26.84 1.67
N SER A 523 34.62 -25.81 1.72
CA SER A 523 35.13 -24.46 2.02
C SER A 523 35.60 -24.39 3.47
N LEU A 524 36.46 -23.42 3.81
CA LEU A 524 36.87 -23.21 5.19
C LEU A 524 35.67 -22.82 6.08
N THR A 525 34.69 -22.11 5.52
CA THR A 525 33.44 -21.79 6.22
C THR A 525 32.66 -23.05 6.57
N ASP A 526 32.40 -23.92 5.59
CA ASP A 526 31.57 -25.12 5.81
C ASP A 526 32.28 -26.10 6.75
N LEU A 527 33.61 -26.25 6.61
CA LEU A 527 34.41 -27.07 7.52
C LEU A 527 34.34 -26.58 8.99
N SER A 528 34.25 -25.27 9.22
CA SER A 528 34.15 -24.72 10.58
C SER A 528 32.81 -24.99 11.26
N LEU A 529 31.78 -25.39 10.49
CA LEU A 529 30.48 -25.80 10.99
C LEU A 529 30.42 -27.29 11.31
N GLU A 530 31.41 -28.07 10.87
CA GLU A 530 31.53 -29.50 11.17
C GLU A 530 32.20 -29.70 12.54
N ASN A 531 31.65 -30.61 13.36
CA ASN A 531 32.19 -30.90 14.69
C ASN A 531 33.42 -31.82 14.59
N ILE A 532 34.62 -31.24 14.52
CA ILE A 532 35.88 -32.01 14.41
C ILE A 532 36.26 -32.62 15.78
N ALA A 533 36.16 -33.95 15.89
CA ALA A 533 36.50 -34.69 17.10
C ALA A 533 37.98 -34.49 17.53
N LEU A 534 38.23 -34.48 18.86
CA LEU A 534 39.57 -34.41 19.48
C LEU A 534 40.54 -35.49 18.97
N THR A 535 40.00 -36.61 18.48
CA THR A 535 40.73 -37.79 18.03
C THR A 535 40.83 -37.89 16.50
N ASN A 536 40.49 -36.82 15.75
CA ASN A 536 40.58 -36.83 14.28
C ASN A 536 42.04 -36.68 13.80
N ILE A 537 42.83 -37.73 14.05
CA ILE A 537 44.24 -37.84 13.65
C ILE A 537 44.37 -37.75 12.12
N ASN A 538 43.38 -38.27 11.37
CA ASN A 538 43.34 -38.17 9.91
C ASN A 538 43.26 -36.72 9.44
N PHE A 539 42.45 -35.87 10.08
CA PHE A 539 42.39 -34.43 9.77
C PHE A 539 43.74 -33.73 9.99
N LEU A 540 44.41 -33.99 11.12
CA LEU A 540 45.70 -33.38 11.44
C LEU A 540 46.82 -33.83 10.48
N LEU A 541 46.74 -35.05 9.94
CA LEU A 541 47.74 -35.61 9.04
C LEU A 541 47.49 -35.26 7.56
N THR A 542 46.23 -35.10 7.14
CA THR A 542 45.86 -35.03 5.71
C THR A 542 45.35 -33.66 5.27
N SER A 543 44.96 -32.76 6.18
CA SER A 543 44.36 -31.48 5.79
C SER A 543 45.32 -30.56 5.04
N ARG A 544 44.82 -30.00 3.94
CA ARG A 544 45.50 -29.03 3.08
C ARG A 544 44.51 -27.95 2.62
N ALA A 545 44.88 -26.68 2.73
CA ALA A 545 44.08 -25.55 2.28
C ALA A 545 44.62 -24.98 0.96
N PHE A 546 43.70 -24.71 0.03
CA PHE A 546 43.97 -24.16 -1.29
C PHE A 546 43.14 -22.90 -1.53
N ASP A 547 43.67 -21.94 -2.27
CA ASP A 547 42.91 -20.77 -2.73
C ASP A 547 42.07 -21.08 -3.98
N ASP A 548 41.41 -20.04 -4.52
CA ASP A 548 40.57 -20.10 -5.72
C ASP A 548 41.35 -20.44 -7.00
N GLN A 549 42.68 -20.27 -6.98
CA GLN A 549 43.59 -20.62 -8.06
C GLN A 549 44.19 -22.04 -7.89
N GLY A 550 43.81 -22.76 -6.84
CA GLY A 550 44.32 -24.09 -6.52
C GLY A 550 45.74 -24.08 -5.95
N GLN A 551 46.24 -22.92 -5.51
CA GLN A 551 47.55 -22.80 -4.89
C GLN A 551 47.45 -23.06 -3.38
N LEU A 552 48.46 -23.74 -2.83
CA LEU A 552 48.52 -24.09 -1.42
C LEU A 552 48.69 -22.84 -0.55
N VAL A 553 47.79 -22.67 0.43
CA VAL A 553 47.83 -21.56 1.39
C VAL A 553 48.64 -21.98 2.62
N SER A 554 49.94 -21.72 2.59
CA SER A 554 50.91 -22.28 3.54
C SER A 554 50.71 -21.91 5.01
N PHE A 555 50.14 -20.73 5.31
CA PHE A 555 49.86 -20.33 6.68
C PHE A 555 48.63 -21.05 7.28
N LEU A 556 47.69 -21.50 6.43
CA LEU A 556 46.54 -22.33 6.80
C LEU A 556 46.92 -23.83 6.84
N ASN A 557 47.95 -24.16 7.62
CA ASN A 557 48.35 -25.56 7.81
C ASN A 557 47.39 -26.32 8.74
N ALA A 558 47.49 -27.64 8.74
CA ALA A 558 46.62 -28.55 9.50
C ALA A 558 46.49 -28.20 10.99
N GLY A 559 47.61 -27.84 11.65
CA GLY A 559 47.62 -27.47 13.07
C GLY A 559 46.90 -26.14 13.33
N TYR A 560 47.11 -25.15 12.46
CA TYR A 560 46.38 -23.89 12.54
C TYR A 560 44.89 -24.07 12.25
N LEU A 561 44.52 -24.81 11.20
CA LEU A 561 43.11 -25.10 10.88
C LEU A 561 42.39 -25.80 12.03
N PHE A 562 43.02 -26.80 12.64
CA PHE A 562 42.47 -27.51 13.80
C PHE A 562 42.30 -26.58 15.00
N GLY A 563 43.32 -25.78 15.33
CA GLY A 563 43.25 -24.79 16.41
C GLY A 563 42.18 -23.73 16.16
N LEU A 564 42.14 -23.17 14.95
CA LEU A 564 41.19 -22.15 14.52
C LEU A 564 39.74 -22.61 14.69
N ILE A 565 39.40 -23.81 14.19
CA ILE A 565 38.03 -24.33 14.24
C ILE A 565 37.62 -24.64 15.69
N ARG A 566 38.53 -25.23 16.48
CA ARG A 566 38.23 -25.57 17.88
C ARG A 566 38.15 -24.36 18.80
N ASP A 567 39.03 -23.39 18.62
CA ASP A 567 39.07 -22.19 19.46
C ASP A 567 37.90 -21.25 19.15
N LEU A 568 37.47 -21.18 17.88
CA LEU A 568 36.29 -20.38 17.49
C LEU A 568 34.98 -21.01 17.93
N ASN A 569 34.89 -22.35 18.04
CA ASN A 569 33.72 -23.12 18.49
C ASN A 569 32.39 -22.49 18.04
N ILE A 570 32.21 -22.42 16.71
CA ILE A 570 31.17 -21.59 16.08
C ILE A 570 29.77 -21.93 16.61
N GLY A 571 29.48 -23.21 16.88
CA GLY A 571 28.16 -23.64 17.38
C GLY A 571 27.78 -23.03 18.73
N GLU A 572 28.61 -23.24 19.74
CA GLU A 572 28.37 -22.73 21.11
C GLU A 572 28.43 -21.19 21.15
N ASP A 573 29.37 -20.58 20.41
CA ASP A 573 29.50 -19.13 20.35
C ASP A 573 28.32 -18.47 19.63
N TYR A 574 27.75 -19.13 18.61
CA TYR A 574 26.56 -18.65 17.92
C TYR A 574 25.33 -18.69 18.83
N SER A 575 25.10 -19.78 19.57
CA SER A 575 24.02 -19.86 20.57
C SER A 575 24.11 -18.75 21.64
N ARG A 576 25.33 -18.43 22.11
CA ARG A 576 25.56 -17.32 23.04
C ARG A 576 25.35 -15.94 22.40
N TYR A 577 25.78 -15.79 21.16
CA TYR A 577 25.54 -14.59 20.35
C TYR A 577 24.03 -14.34 20.20
N LEU A 578 23.24 -15.37 19.86
CA LEU A 578 21.78 -15.26 19.72
C LEU A 578 21.09 -14.85 21.02
N ARG A 579 21.46 -15.44 22.17
CA ARG A 579 20.96 -15.00 23.49
C ARG A 579 21.22 -13.52 23.73
N THR A 580 22.38 -13.04 23.31
CA THR A 580 22.74 -11.63 23.48
C THR A 580 21.95 -10.74 22.53
N VAL A 581 21.89 -11.07 21.25
CA VAL A 581 21.24 -10.26 20.22
C VAL A 581 19.73 -10.21 20.40
N LEU A 582 19.09 -11.35 20.65
CA LEU A 582 17.64 -11.47 20.70
C LEU A 582 17.05 -11.09 22.07
N SER A 583 17.79 -11.24 23.17
CA SER A 583 17.23 -11.00 24.52
C SER A 583 17.82 -9.77 25.20
N THR A 584 19.15 -9.68 25.37
CA THR A 584 19.74 -8.70 26.29
C THR A 584 20.22 -7.41 25.63
N SER A 585 20.48 -7.43 24.32
CA SER A 585 20.90 -6.24 23.57
C SER A 585 19.79 -5.19 23.54
N ALA A 586 20.15 -3.91 23.37
CA ALA A 586 19.17 -2.83 23.23
C ALA A 586 18.19 -3.10 22.04
N ALA A 587 18.71 -3.62 20.94
CA ALA A 587 17.91 -4.00 19.78
C ALA A 587 17.00 -5.21 20.07
N GLY A 588 17.47 -6.20 20.83
CA GLY A 588 16.69 -7.36 21.26
C GLY A 588 15.54 -6.97 22.19
N GLN A 589 15.79 -6.10 23.17
CA GLN A 589 14.75 -5.56 24.05
C GLN A 589 13.71 -4.74 23.28
N TRP A 590 14.16 -3.91 22.33
CA TRP A 590 13.26 -3.19 21.44
C TRP A 590 12.38 -4.15 20.61
N HIS A 591 12.99 -5.19 20.05
CA HIS A 591 12.28 -6.17 19.24
C HIS A 591 11.26 -6.99 20.06
N ARG A 592 11.62 -7.42 21.28
CA ARG A 592 10.71 -8.04 22.26
C ARG A 592 9.47 -7.20 22.53
N GLU A 593 9.64 -5.90 22.76
CA GLU A 593 8.54 -4.97 23.02
C GLU A 593 7.63 -4.80 21.81
N ARG A 594 8.21 -4.67 20.61
CA ARG A 594 7.46 -4.55 19.36
C ARG A 594 6.70 -5.83 19.03
N TYR A 595 7.32 -6.99 19.23
CA TYR A 595 6.66 -8.28 19.13
C TYR A 595 5.45 -8.37 20.07
N ALA A 596 5.63 -8.05 21.35
CA ALA A 596 4.54 -8.08 22.33
C ALA A 596 3.37 -7.16 21.91
N ARG A 597 3.67 -5.98 21.36
CA ARG A 597 2.64 -5.05 20.87
C ARG A 597 1.89 -5.57 19.65
N VAL A 598 2.60 -6.16 18.68
CA VAL A 598 1.99 -6.80 17.50
C VAL A 598 1.12 -7.98 17.92
N MET A 599 1.64 -8.85 18.79
CA MET A 599 0.91 -10.00 19.31
C MET A 599 -0.36 -9.57 20.07
N ARG A 600 -0.30 -8.50 20.87
CA ARG A 600 -1.47 -7.93 21.55
C ARG A 600 -2.56 -7.52 20.57
N ALA A 601 -2.19 -6.80 19.51
CA ALA A 601 -3.12 -6.32 18.50
C ALA A 601 -3.71 -7.48 17.69
N GLN A 602 -2.89 -8.48 17.36
CA GLN A 602 -3.34 -9.72 16.72
C GLN A 602 -4.34 -10.49 17.60
N MET A 603 -4.01 -10.74 18.87
CA MET A 603 -4.90 -11.43 19.80
C MET A 603 -6.23 -10.69 20.01
N ARG A 604 -6.21 -9.34 19.97
CA ARG A 604 -7.45 -8.53 20.01
C ARG A 604 -8.33 -8.73 18.78
N LEU A 605 -7.72 -8.87 17.60
CA LEU A 605 -8.47 -9.17 16.39
C LEU A 605 -9.02 -10.61 16.44
N ASP A 606 -8.17 -11.58 16.75
CA ASP A 606 -8.53 -12.99 16.86
C ASP A 606 -9.68 -13.22 17.88
N VAL A 607 -9.69 -12.51 19.02
CA VAL A 607 -10.75 -12.65 20.03
C VAL A 607 -12.08 -12.03 19.56
N ILE A 608 -12.04 -10.98 18.75
CA ILE A 608 -13.24 -10.40 18.13
C ILE A 608 -13.80 -11.36 17.09
N GLU A 609 -12.96 -11.94 16.24
CA GLU A 609 -13.38 -12.96 15.26
C GLU A 609 -13.98 -14.19 15.96
N ALA A 610 -13.32 -14.69 17.00
CA ALA A 610 -13.82 -15.83 17.79
C ALA A 610 -15.19 -15.54 18.41
N LYS A 611 -15.42 -14.31 18.89
CA LYS A 611 -16.73 -13.88 19.40
C LYS A 611 -17.79 -13.85 18.29
N MET A 612 -17.48 -13.25 17.15
CA MET A 612 -18.42 -13.18 16.01
C MET A 612 -18.74 -14.57 15.45
N ALA A 613 -17.76 -15.49 15.47
CA ALA A 613 -17.91 -16.87 15.05
C ALA A 613 -18.63 -17.78 16.06
N GLY A 614 -18.87 -17.30 17.29
CA GLY A 614 -19.50 -18.08 18.36
C GLY A 614 -18.62 -19.17 18.97
N ASP A 615 -17.29 -18.98 18.98
CA ASP A 615 -16.33 -19.96 19.52
C ASP A 615 -16.29 -20.00 21.06
N PHE A 616 -16.79 -18.95 21.71
CA PHE A 616 -16.94 -18.92 23.16
C PHE A 616 -18.19 -19.67 23.59
N LEU A 617 -18.15 -20.24 24.80
CA LEU A 617 -19.31 -20.94 25.34
C LEU A 617 -20.48 -19.96 25.46
N GLY A 618 -21.60 -20.32 24.84
CA GLY A 618 -22.83 -19.54 24.91
C GLY A 618 -23.36 -19.50 26.34
N ASP A 619 -24.03 -18.41 26.69
CA ASP A 619 -24.32 -18.11 28.09
C ASP A 619 -25.60 -18.77 28.59
N GLY A 620 -26.11 -19.78 27.87
CA GLY A 620 -27.32 -20.52 28.25
C GLY A 620 -28.56 -19.64 28.46
N GLY A 621 -28.62 -18.44 27.86
CA GLY A 621 -29.71 -17.47 28.07
C GLY A 621 -29.51 -16.52 29.25
N LEU A 622 -28.29 -16.40 29.79
CA LEU A 622 -27.95 -15.40 30.80
C LEU A 622 -28.06 -13.96 30.26
N PRO A 623 -28.25 -12.96 31.15
CA PRO A 623 -28.22 -11.55 30.76
C PRO A 623 -26.93 -11.16 30.00
N PRO A 624 -26.97 -10.19 29.07
CA PRO A 624 -25.81 -9.78 28.26
C PRO A 624 -24.55 -9.39 29.07
N GLU A 625 -24.74 -8.90 30.29
CA GLU A 625 -23.66 -8.56 31.22
C GLU A 625 -22.89 -9.78 31.78
N LEU A 626 -23.48 -10.97 31.71
CA LEU A 626 -22.87 -12.26 32.03
C LEU A 626 -22.50 -13.05 30.78
N ALA A 627 -22.72 -12.46 29.60
CA ALA A 627 -22.53 -13.12 28.32
C ALA A 627 -21.07 -13.16 27.82
N SER A 628 -20.71 -14.15 27.00
CA SER A 628 -19.38 -14.33 26.39
C SER A 628 -18.23 -14.24 27.41
N ARG A 629 -18.31 -15.04 28.47
CA ARG A 629 -17.35 -15.02 29.59
C ARG A 629 -15.90 -15.17 29.14
N GLY A 630 -15.59 -16.16 28.29
CA GLY A 630 -14.24 -16.36 27.76
C GLY A 630 -13.70 -15.13 27.01
N TYR A 631 -14.55 -14.45 26.22
CA TYR A 631 -14.19 -13.19 25.55
C TYR A 631 -13.81 -12.10 26.58
N LYS A 632 -14.58 -11.97 27.66
CA LYS A 632 -14.30 -10.98 28.73
C LYS A 632 -12.99 -11.26 29.46
N TRP A 633 -12.65 -12.51 29.70
CA TRP A 633 -11.35 -12.89 30.27
C TRP A 633 -10.19 -12.49 29.39
N VAL A 634 -10.28 -12.83 28.09
CA VAL A 634 -9.24 -12.49 27.10
C VAL A 634 -9.13 -10.98 26.95
N ALA A 635 -10.24 -10.24 26.87
CA ALA A 635 -10.25 -8.79 26.82
C ALA A 635 -9.57 -8.17 28.05
N ALA A 636 -9.88 -8.63 29.27
CA ALA A 636 -9.29 -8.12 30.50
C ALA A 636 -7.76 -8.27 30.55
N VAL A 637 -7.24 -9.44 30.13
CA VAL A 637 -5.78 -9.65 30.08
C VAL A 637 -5.12 -8.90 28.92
N LEU A 638 -5.82 -8.70 27.80
CA LEU A 638 -5.31 -7.87 26.71
C LEU A 638 -5.34 -6.38 27.05
N ASP A 639 -6.25 -5.90 27.88
CA ASP A 639 -6.27 -4.51 28.35
C ASP A 639 -5.16 -4.24 29.36
N HIS A 640 -4.89 -5.23 30.23
CA HIS A 640 -3.80 -5.20 31.22
C HIS A 640 -2.91 -6.46 31.15
N PRO A 641 -1.92 -6.50 30.23
CA PRO A 641 -1.08 -7.69 29.99
C PRO A 641 -0.17 -8.10 31.14
N ILE A 642 0.17 -7.17 32.03
CA ILE A 642 0.95 -7.45 33.25
C ILE A 642 -0.03 -7.85 34.36
N ASP A 643 0.24 -8.98 35.04
CA ASP A 643 -0.55 -9.40 36.18
C ASP A 643 -0.35 -8.42 37.35
N SER A 644 -1.33 -7.54 37.54
CA SER A 644 -1.30 -6.44 38.49
C SER A 644 -2.72 -6.13 38.98
N ASP A 645 -2.82 -5.42 40.10
CA ASP A 645 -4.13 -5.06 40.69
C ASP A 645 -4.94 -4.09 39.83
N ASP A 646 -4.31 -3.49 38.81
CA ASP A 646 -4.99 -2.64 37.82
C ASP A 646 -5.82 -3.46 36.81
N ARG A 647 -5.62 -4.79 36.71
CA ARG A 647 -6.39 -5.65 35.80
C ARG A 647 -7.83 -5.80 36.31
N ALA A 648 -8.80 -5.48 35.44
CA ALA A 648 -10.21 -5.62 35.75
C ALA A 648 -10.57 -7.08 36.12
N THR A 649 -11.35 -7.24 37.19
CA THR A 649 -11.97 -8.52 37.56
C THR A 649 -13.15 -8.83 36.64
N VAL A 650 -13.35 -10.09 36.30
CA VAL A 650 -14.53 -10.54 35.54
C VAL A 650 -15.38 -11.40 36.47
N GLU A 651 -16.65 -11.03 36.65
CA GLU A 651 -17.57 -11.69 37.60
C GLU A 651 -17.02 -11.76 39.03
N GLY A 652 -16.22 -10.76 39.44
CA GLY A 652 -15.60 -10.72 40.76
C GLY A 652 -14.36 -11.61 40.92
N HIS A 653 -13.92 -12.29 39.87
CA HIS A 653 -12.72 -13.13 39.88
C HIS A 653 -11.52 -12.39 39.26
N ARG A 654 -10.35 -12.54 39.89
CA ARG A 654 -9.07 -12.15 39.28
C ARG A 654 -8.75 -13.11 38.14
N ILE A 655 -8.40 -12.56 37.00
CA ILE A 655 -8.09 -13.33 35.79
C ILE A 655 -6.58 -13.45 35.66
N GLN A 656 -6.10 -14.67 35.43
CA GLN A 656 -4.69 -15.03 35.31
C GLN A 656 -4.41 -15.65 33.94
N VAL A 657 -3.18 -15.45 33.46
CA VAL A 657 -2.63 -16.12 32.27
C VAL A 657 -1.52 -17.06 32.72
N SER A 658 -1.52 -18.28 32.24
CA SER A 658 -0.50 -19.30 32.54
C SER A 658 0.07 -19.90 31.27
N GLN A 659 1.37 -20.20 31.27
CA GLN A 659 1.99 -21.06 30.25
C GLN A 659 1.71 -22.53 30.55
N LEU A 660 1.51 -23.33 29.50
CA LEU A 660 1.32 -24.77 29.62
C LEU A 660 2.66 -25.50 29.58
N SER A 661 2.95 -26.32 30.59
CA SER A 661 4.07 -27.26 30.59
C SER A 661 3.57 -28.70 30.67
N ILE A 662 4.29 -29.60 30.01
CA ILE A 662 4.08 -31.05 30.03
C ILE A 662 5.31 -31.69 30.67
N ASN A 663 5.17 -32.31 31.84
CA ASN A 663 6.26 -32.95 32.58
C ASN A 663 7.53 -32.07 32.64
N ASP A 664 7.38 -30.83 33.13
CA ASP A 664 8.43 -29.80 33.23
C ASP A 664 8.95 -29.23 31.89
N VAL A 665 8.40 -29.66 30.75
CA VAL A 665 8.71 -29.08 29.43
C VAL A 665 7.70 -27.98 29.10
N SER A 666 8.13 -26.72 29.12
CA SER A 666 7.28 -25.58 28.73
C SER A 666 6.97 -25.61 27.23
N LEU A 667 5.69 -25.51 26.88
CA LEU A 667 5.24 -25.40 25.49
C LEU A 667 5.20 -23.93 25.07
N SER A 668 5.88 -23.62 23.97
CA SER A 668 5.99 -22.26 23.48
C SER A 668 4.69 -21.76 22.85
N GLY A 669 4.27 -20.54 23.18
CA GLY A 669 3.11 -19.88 22.58
C GLY A 669 1.72 -20.39 23.01
N VAL A 670 1.62 -21.49 23.76
CA VAL A 670 0.34 -22.02 24.27
C VAL A 670 0.04 -21.41 25.64
N LEU A 671 -1.07 -20.66 25.72
CA LEU A 671 -1.48 -19.98 26.96
C LEU A 671 -2.83 -20.49 27.44
N VAL A 672 -3.01 -20.48 28.76
CA VAL A 672 -4.29 -20.75 29.42
C VAL A 672 -4.73 -19.51 30.18
N ILE A 673 -5.95 -19.05 29.93
CA ILE A 673 -6.52 -17.83 30.48
C ILE A 673 -7.78 -18.20 31.26
N GLY A 674 -7.88 -17.78 32.52
CA GLY A 674 -9.06 -18.10 33.34
C GLY A 674 -8.99 -17.46 34.72
N ALA A 675 -9.94 -17.80 35.59
CA ALA A 675 -9.90 -17.36 36.98
C ALA A 675 -8.67 -17.93 37.70
N GLU A 676 -8.03 -17.11 38.54
CA GLU A 676 -6.92 -17.53 39.40
C GLU A 676 -7.34 -18.71 40.30
N SER A 677 -8.54 -18.63 40.88
CA SER A 677 -9.14 -19.71 41.66
C SER A 677 -9.98 -20.65 40.79
N ARG A 678 -9.35 -21.70 40.26
CA ARG A 678 -10.02 -22.69 39.40
C ARG A 678 -11.02 -23.59 40.12
N SER A 679 -10.93 -23.68 41.45
CA SER A 679 -11.98 -24.31 42.26
C SER A 679 -13.28 -23.50 42.27
N SER A 680 -13.19 -22.19 42.01
CA SER A 680 -14.34 -21.30 41.92
C SER A 680 -14.93 -21.27 40.51
N VAL A 681 -14.07 -21.31 39.48
CA VAL A 681 -14.50 -21.40 38.07
C VAL A 681 -13.62 -22.41 37.33
N ALA A 682 -14.21 -23.55 36.94
CA ALA A 682 -13.49 -24.63 36.27
C ALA A 682 -13.18 -24.34 34.80
N ALA A 683 -13.96 -23.47 34.16
CA ALA A 683 -13.81 -23.11 32.76
C ALA A 683 -12.56 -22.24 32.53
N PHE A 684 -11.95 -22.38 31.35
CA PHE A 684 -10.78 -21.61 30.94
C PHE A 684 -10.72 -21.50 29.41
N VAL A 685 -10.00 -20.49 28.92
CA VAL A 685 -9.71 -20.31 27.50
C VAL A 685 -8.29 -20.77 27.22
N VAL A 686 -8.12 -21.65 26.22
CA VAL A 686 -6.81 -22.01 25.68
C VAL A 686 -6.55 -21.16 24.45
N PHE A 687 -5.40 -20.48 24.44
CA PHE A 687 -4.87 -19.80 23.27
C PHE A 687 -3.89 -20.74 22.54
N THR A 688 -4.26 -21.12 21.31
CA THR A 688 -3.49 -21.98 20.42
C THR A 688 -3.19 -21.21 19.12
N PRO A 689 -2.15 -20.36 19.10
CA PRO A 689 -1.80 -19.58 17.91
C PRO A 689 -1.46 -20.50 16.75
N GLN A 690 -1.92 -20.22 15.53
CA GLN A 690 -1.63 -21.03 14.33
C GLN A 690 -2.01 -22.52 14.49
N ALA A 691 -3.06 -22.81 15.26
CA ALA A 691 -3.60 -24.16 15.27
C ALA A 691 -4.03 -24.58 13.85
N PRO A 692 -3.82 -25.86 13.46
CA PRO A 692 -4.10 -26.36 12.10
C PRO A 692 -5.55 -26.19 11.64
N ASP A 693 -6.50 -26.08 12.57
CA ASP A 693 -7.92 -25.86 12.31
C ASP A 693 -8.32 -24.37 12.26
N GLY A 694 -7.36 -23.45 12.43
CA GLY A 694 -7.58 -22.00 12.36
C GLY A 694 -8.25 -21.38 13.59
N ILE A 695 -8.47 -22.14 14.68
CA ILE A 695 -9.13 -21.63 15.90
C ILE A 695 -8.07 -21.24 16.94
N CYS A 696 -7.91 -19.94 17.16
CA CYS A 696 -6.92 -19.38 18.09
C CYS A 696 -7.37 -19.45 19.56
N PHE A 697 -8.66 -19.24 19.85
CA PHE A 697 -9.20 -19.24 21.20
C PHE A 697 -10.25 -20.33 21.37
N ARG A 698 -10.09 -21.16 22.40
CA ARG A 698 -11.02 -22.25 22.73
C ARG A 698 -11.42 -22.14 24.17
N GLU A 699 -12.68 -21.85 24.43
CA GLU A 699 -13.22 -21.95 25.78
C GLU A 699 -13.57 -23.42 26.08
N MET A 700 -13.02 -23.92 27.18
CA MET A 700 -13.23 -25.26 27.72
C MET A 700 -14.03 -25.13 29.01
N SER A 701 -15.01 -26.00 29.20
CA SER A 701 -15.85 -26.01 30.41
C SER A 701 -15.08 -26.58 31.61
N ASP A 702 -14.16 -27.51 31.35
CA ASP A 702 -13.35 -28.18 32.37
C ASP A 702 -12.05 -28.77 31.76
N PRO A 703 -11.10 -29.24 32.61
CA PRO A 703 -9.86 -29.85 32.13
C PRO A 703 -10.00 -31.18 31.36
N GLN A 704 -11.12 -31.91 31.48
CA GLN A 704 -11.35 -33.14 30.73
C GLN A 704 -11.64 -32.85 29.26
N GLU A 705 -12.31 -31.73 28.97
CA GLU A 705 -12.58 -31.27 27.61
C GLU A 705 -11.28 -31.00 26.83
N PHE A 706 -10.23 -30.53 27.50
CA PHE A 706 -8.89 -30.37 26.89
C PHE A 706 -8.35 -31.69 26.34
N GLN A 707 -8.51 -32.79 27.09
CA GLN A 707 -8.08 -34.10 26.63
C GLN A 707 -8.87 -34.55 25.40
N GLN A 708 -10.19 -34.32 25.40
CA GLN A 708 -11.07 -34.77 24.33
C GLN A 708 -10.88 -33.98 23.03
N ARG A 709 -10.72 -32.65 23.13
CA ARG A 709 -10.71 -31.75 21.96
C ARG A 709 -9.32 -31.44 21.42
N ILE A 710 -8.26 -31.64 22.22
CA ILE A 710 -6.89 -31.31 21.80
C ILE A 710 -6.02 -32.57 21.74
N LEU A 711 -6.00 -33.41 22.78
CA LEU A 711 -5.10 -34.57 22.82
C LEU A 711 -5.56 -35.78 22.00
N LEU A 712 -6.84 -35.85 21.60
CA LEU A 712 -7.36 -36.92 20.74
C LEU A 712 -7.38 -36.55 19.25
N GLU A 713 -7.28 -35.27 18.92
CA GLU A 713 -7.23 -34.80 17.54
C GLU A 713 -5.77 -34.85 17.05
N PRO A 714 -5.42 -35.69 16.05
CA PRO A 714 -4.03 -35.92 15.65
C PRO A 714 -3.28 -34.64 15.26
N ASP A 715 -3.92 -33.77 14.46
CA ASP A 715 -3.30 -32.53 13.98
C ASP A 715 -3.01 -31.56 15.14
N LEU A 716 -3.90 -31.50 16.14
CA LEU A 716 -3.70 -30.66 17.34
C LEU A 716 -2.67 -31.25 18.30
N LEU A 717 -2.56 -32.58 18.37
CA LEU A 717 -1.51 -33.25 19.13
C LEU A 717 -0.13 -32.97 18.51
N ASP A 718 0.01 -33.13 17.19
CA ASP A 718 1.26 -32.84 16.50
C ASP A 718 1.63 -31.36 16.60
N TYR A 719 0.63 -30.47 16.53
CA TYR A 719 0.78 -29.06 16.84
C TYR A 719 1.36 -28.83 18.25
N LEU A 720 0.81 -29.47 19.29
CA LEU A 720 1.33 -29.35 20.67
C LEU A 720 2.76 -29.87 20.81
N VAL A 721 3.08 -31.00 20.17
CA VAL A 721 4.45 -31.53 20.14
C VAL A 721 5.40 -30.53 19.50
N GLY A 722 5.01 -29.93 18.37
CA GLY A 722 5.80 -28.90 17.69
C GLY A 722 6.05 -27.64 18.51
N ARG A 723 5.26 -27.39 19.56
CA ARG A 723 5.47 -26.27 20.50
C ARG A 723 6.55 -26.54 21.55
N ALA A 724 7.02 -27.78 21.71
CA ALA A 724 8.14 -28.10 22.60
C ALA A 724 9.51 -27.77 21.96
N PRO A 725 10.56 -27.52 22.76
CA PRO A 725 11.95 -27.43 22.27
C PRO A 725 12.34 -28.70 21.50
N LEU A 726 13.13 -28.55 20.43
CA LEU A 726 13.46 -29.65 19.51
C LEU A 726 13.99 -30.90 20.23
N ALA A 727 14.92 -30.72 21.17
CA ALA A 727 15.51 -31.80 21.95
C ALA A 727 14.51 -32.56 22.87
N SER A 728 13.31 -32.00 23.10
CA SER A 728 12.28 -32.57 23.98
C SER A 728 11.04 -33.07 23.22
N GLN A 729 10.97 -32.90 21.90
CA GLN A 729 9.77 -33.24 21.13
C GLN A 729 9.45 -34.74 21.16
N ASP A 730 10.47 -35.60 21.08
CA ASP A 730 10.25 -37.06 21.12
C ASP A 730 9.75 -37.52 22.48
N ASP A 731 10.30 -36.97 23.56
CA ASP A 731 9.83 -37.25 24.92
C ASP A 731 8.38 -36.76 25.12
N VAL A 732 8.07 -35.53 24.70
CA VAL A 732 6.71 -34.97 24.77
C VAL A 732 5.73 -35.80 23.93
N ARG A 733 6.09 -36.19 22.70
CA ARG A 733 5.27 -37.04 21.83
C ARG A 733 5.01 -38.39 22.49
N HIS A 734 6.04 -39.01 23.06
CA HIS A 734 5.92 -40.29 23.74
C HIS A 734 5.01 -40.21 24.98
N ILE A 735 5.08 -39.13 25.76
CA ILE A 735 4.18 -38.87 26.90
C ILE A 735 2.73 -38.66 26.45
N LEU A 736 2.51 -37.86 25.40
CA LEU A 736 1.19 -37.54 24.88
C LEU A 736 0.48 -38.71 24.18
N THR A 737 1.23 -39.72 23.71
CA THR A 737 0.68 -40.85 22.93
C THR A 737 0.71 -42.16 23.71
N VAL A 738 1.89 -42.60 24.16
CA VAL A 738 2.12 -43.94 24.74
C VAL A 738 1.97 -43.95 26.25
N ARG A 739 2.41 -42.90 26.96
CA ARG A 739 2.48 -42.85 28.43
C ARG A 739 1.51 -41.85 29.08
N ARG A 740 0.28 -41.80 28.57
CA ARG A 740 -0.76 -40.85 29.02
C ARG A 740 -1.09 -40.97 30.50
N GLU A 741 -0.92 -42.15 31.10
CA GLU A 741 -1.08 -42.39 32.53
C GLU A 741 -0.05 -41.65 33.40
N THR A 742 1.05 -41.20 32.82
CA THR A 742 2.08 -40.38 33.48
C THR A 742 2.12 -38.93 32.98
N LEU A 743 1.10 -38.53 32.20
CA LEU A 743 0.94 -37.15 31.75
C LEU A 743 0.65 -36.24 32.94
N PHE A 744 1.54 -35.29 33.19
CA PHE A 744 1.35 -34.21 34.15
C PHE A 744 1.39 -32.88 33.41
N MET A 745 0.25 -32.18 33.40
CA MET A 745 0.14 -30.83 32.86
C MET A 745 0.22 -29.84 34.00
N GLU A 746 1.21 -28.97 33.97
CA GLU A 746 1.37 -27.88 34.91
C GLU A 746 1.09 -26.54 34.20
N LEU A 747 0.52 -25.61 34.97
CA LEU A 747 0.16 -24.29 34.48
C LEU A 747 0.94 -23.27 35.29
N GLN A 748 1.95 -22.70 34.64
CA GLN A 748 2.88 -21.78 35.27
C GLN A 748 2.38 -20.35 35.08
N PRO A 749 1.98 -19.63 36.15
CA PRO A 749 1.48 -18.26 36.02
C PRO A 749 2.51 -17.30 35.44
N CYS A 750 2.06 -16.48 34.48
CA CYS A 750 2.86 -15.38 33.96
C CYS A 750 2.90 -14.23 34.98
N THR A 751 4.03 -14.06 35.67
CA THR A 751 4.21 -12.98 36.67
C THR A 751 4.52 -11.61 36.04
N GLY A 752 4.99 -11.59 34.79
CA GLY A 752 5.23 -10.39 33.98
C GLY A 752 4.22 -10.21 32.85
N SER A 753 4.61 -9.48 31.80
CA SER A 753 3.81 -9.42 30.56
C SER A 753 3.79 -10.81 29.91
N PHE A 754 2.62 -11.43 29.83
CA PHE A 754 2.49 -12.76 29.20
C PHE A 754 2.89 -12.75 27.72
N LEU A 755 2.70 -11.60 27.05
CA LEU A 755 3.08 -11.40 25.64
C LEU A 755 4.60 -11.44 25.45
N GLU A 756 5.34 -10.87 26.40
CA GLU A 756 6.80 -10.95 26.41
C GLU A 756 7.30 -12.33 26.85
N ALA A 757 6.57 -13.02 27.73
CA ALA A 757 6.89 -14.39 28.10
C ALA A 757 6.79 -15.36 26.91
N VAL A 758 5.83 -15.12 25.99
CA VAL A 758 5.75 -15.85 24.72
C VAL A 758 6.94 -15.53 23.81
N TYR A 759 7.35 -14.25 23.72
CA TYR A 759 8.57 -13.89 22.99
C TYR A 759 9.79 -14.68 23.52
N ASP A 760 9.98 -14.69 24.83
CA ASP A 760 11.10 -15.35 25.49
C ASP A 760 11.09 -16.87 25.25
N SER A 761 9.92 -17.52 25.34
CA SER A 761 9.80 -18.98 25.12
C SER A 761 10.16 -19.35 23.68
N GLU A 762 9.76 -18.52 22.73
CA GLU A 762 10.00 -18.74 21.30
C GLU A 762 11.46 -18.49 20.91
N VAL A 763 12.09 -17.43 21.44
CA VAL A 763 13.53 -17.23 21.31
C VAL A 763 14.29 -18.41 21.92
N GLY A 764 13.84 -18.92 23.06
CA GLY A 764 14.37 -20.13 23.67
C GLY A 764 14.29 -21.35 22.75
N ARG A 765 13.14 -21.55 22.07
CA ARG A 765 12.94 -22.63 21.10
C ARG A 765 13.87 -22.51 19.89
N VAL A 766 14.05 -21.31 19.34
CA VAL A 766 15.00 -21.05 18.24
C VAL A 766 16.43 -21.38 18.67
N ILE A 767 16.86 -20.88 19.82
CA ILE A 767 18.22 -21.11 20.33
C ILE A 767 18.43 -22.62 20.58
N SER A 768 17.44 -23.32 21.12
CA SER A 768 17.50 -24.77 21.31
C SER A 768 17.62 -25.52 19.99
N ALA A 769 16.92 -25.10 18.94
CA ALA A 769 16.99 -25.73 17.63
C ALA A 769 18.36 -25.50 16.96
N VAL A 770 18.91 -24.29 17.08
CA VAL A 770 20.25 -23.94 16.59
C VAL A 770 21.33 -24.71 17.35
N ASP A 771 21.22 -24.80 18.67
CA ASP A 771 22.14 -25.57 19.51
C ASP A 771 22.15 -27.05 19.09
N GLU A 772 20.98 -27.65 18.85
CA GLU A 772 20.86 -29.02 18.35
C GLU A 772 21.50 -29.19 16.97
N GLN A 773 21.21 -28.27 16.02
CA GLN A 773 21.79 -28.28 14.67
C GLN A 773 23.32 -28.26 14.69
N THR A 774 23.93 -27.55 15.64
CA THR A 774 25.39 -27.43 15.74
C THR A 774 26.05 -28.59 16.49
N LYS A 775 25.28 -29.43 17.18
CA LYS A 775 25.78 -30.59 17.95
C LYS A 775 25.73 -31.89 17.16
N THR A 776 24.77 -32.08 16.27
CA THR A 776 24.63 -33.30 15.47
C THR A 776 25.82 -33.46 14.51
N ASN A 777 26.49 -34.63 14.53
CA ASN A 777 27.61 -34.92 13.63
C ASN A 777 27.14 -34.90 12.17
N TRP A 778 27.62 -33.92 11.40
CA TRP A 778 27.25 -33.68 9.98
C TRP A 778 27.63 -34.82 9.02
N GLU A 779 28.37 -35.83 9.50
CA GLU A 779 28.81 -37.01 8.74
C GLU A 779 27.72 -38.11 8.59
N THR A 780 26.61 -38.09 9.34
CA THR A 780 25.63 -39.22 9.35
C THR A 780 24.29 -38.90 8.67
N TYR A 781 24.31 -38.62 7.35
CA TYR A 781 23.16 -38.37 6.45
C TYR A 781 22.74 -36.90 6.25
N TRP A 782 23.02 -36.41 5.04
CA TRP A 782 22.52 -35.15 4.46
C TRP A 782 20.98 -35.01 4.50
N GLU A 783 20.24 -36.13 4.60
CA GLU A 783 18.78 -36.14 4.74
C GLU A 783 18.28 -35.70 6.13
N SER A 784 19.00 -36.02 7.21
CA SER A 784 18.62 -35.63 8.59
C SER A 784 18.85 -34.13 8.85
N ALA A 785 19.86 -33.54 8.19
CA ALA A 785 20.10 -32.10 8.24
C ALA A 785 18.97 -31.27 7.60
N TRP A 786 18.31 -31.82 6.57
CA TRP A 786 17.16 -31.17 5.92
C TRP A 786 15.90 -31.21 6.81
N GLU A 787 15.70 -32.26 7.61
CA GLU A 787 14.60 -32.34 8.59
C GLU A 787 14.78 -31.36 9.76
N ILE A 788 16.01 -31.17 10.28
CA ILE A 788 16.30 -30.12 11.27
C ILE A 788 16.09 -28.72 10.67
N THR A 789 16.42 -28.54 9.38
CA THR A 789 16.18 -27.29 8.63
C THR A 789 14.68 -26.98 8.47
N LYS A 790 13.82 -28.01 8.32
CA LYS A 790 12.34 -27.85 8.30
C LYS A 790 11.78 -27.42 9.65
N VAL A 791 12.26 -27.97 10.77
CA VAL A 791 11.79 -27.59 12.12
C VAL A 791 12.11 -26.12 12.42
N VAL A 792 13.28 -25.61 12.04
CA VAL A 792 13.59 -24.18 12.13
C VAL A 792 12.75 -23.34 11.15
N GLY A 793 12.45 -23.91 9.98
CA GLY A 793 11.50 -23.37 9.00
C GLY A 793 10.06 -23.29 9.48
N ASP A 794 9.59 -24.18 10.36
CA ASP A 794 8.22 -24.16 10.90
C ASP A 794 8.04 -23.09 12.00
N ILE A 795 9.14 -22.68 12.67
CA ILE A 795 9.14 -21.53 13.59
C ILE A 795 8.85 -20.21 12.84
N VAL A 796 9.11 -20.16 11.52
CA VAL A 796 8.95 -19.00 10.62
C VAL A 796 7.53 -18.41 10.65
N LEU A 797 6.50 -19.23 10.85
CA LEU A 797 5.11 -18.77 10.89
C LEU A 797 4.75 -18.01 12.17
N THR A 798 5.47 -18.21 13.28
CA THR A 798 5.17 -17.53 14.55
C THR A 798 5.77 -16.12 14.61
N PHE A 799 6.84 -15.86 13.88
CA PHE A 799 7.59 -14.61 14.00
C PHE A 799 7.75 -13.79 12.71
N ALA A 800 7.61 -14.35 11.50
CA ALA A 800 7.98 -13.75 10.20
C ALA A 800 8.19 -12.21 10.12
N PRO A 801 9.26 -11.76 9.42
CA PRO A 801 9.77 -10.39 9.51
C PRO A 801 8.71 -9.33 9.20
N PHE A 802 8.66 -8.29 10.04
CA PHE A 802 7.75 -7.14 9.92
C PHE A 802 7.75 -6.47 8.53
N LYS A 803 8.80 -6.70 7.72
CA LYS A 803 8.95 -6.18 6.35
C LYS A 803 8.23 -6.97 5.26
N VAL A 804 7.96 -8.26 5.47
CA VAL A 804 7.37 -9.16 4.45
C VAL A 804 5.98 -9.66 4.88
N ARG A 805 5.60 -9.43 6.14
CA ARG A 805 4.23 -9.66 6.60
C ARG A 805 3.29 -8.58 6.08
N LEU A 806 2.74 -8.89 4.91
CA LEU A 806 1.35 -8.61 4.60
C LEU A 806 0.47 -9.01 5.80
N PRO A 807 -0.54 -8.23 6.19
CA PRO A 807 -1.17 -8.30 7.50
C PRO A 807 -1.78 -9.69 7.77
N ILE A 808 -1.07 -10.52 8.55
CA ILE A 808 -1.53 -11.85 9.02
C ILE A 808 -2.55 -11.67 10.15
N ALA A 809 -3.62 -10.93 9.90
CA ALA A 809 -4.48 -10.42 10.96
C ALA A 809 -5.63 -11.37 11.31
N ALA A 810 -5.98 -12.32 10.44
CA ALA A 810 -7.25 -13.02 10.57
C ALA A 810 -7.14 -14.48 10.12
N LEU A 811 -6.54 -15.36 10.92
CA LEU A 811 -6.36 -16.78 10.53
C LEU A 811 -7.68 -17.46 10.11
N ARG A 812 -8.81 -17.09 10.75
CA ARG A 812 -10.13 -17.68 10.46
C ARG A 812 -10.83 -17.06 9.25
N SER A 813 -10.84 -15.73 9.12
CA SER A 813 -11.33 -15.05 7.90
C SER A 813 -10.49 -15.45 6.67
N PHE A 814 -9.17 -15.54 6.84
CA PHE A 814 -8.19 -15.94 5.84
C PHE A 814 -8.34 -17.39 5.40
N TYR A 815 -8.47 -18.34 6.33
CA TYR A 815 -8.68 -19.75 6.00
C TYR A 815 -9.97 -19.97 5.22
N ALA A 816 -11.05 -19.28 5.59
CA ALA A 816 -12.33 -19.36 4.88
C ALA A 816 -12.27 -18.77 3.45
N ILE A 817 -11.64 -17.60 3.27
CA ILE A 817 -11.41 -16.99 1.94
C ILE A 817 -10.48 -17.86 1.09
N TRP A 818 -9.40 -18.39 1.69
CA TRP A 818 -8.45 -19.30 1.04
C TRP A 818 -9.13 -20.59 0.55
N GLN A 819 -9.95 -21.23 1.39
CA GLN A 819 -10.74 -22.40 1.01
C GLN A 819 -11.76 -22.10 -0.08
N GLY A 820 -12.38 -20.91 -0.09
CA GLY A 820 -13.29 -20.46 -1.14
C GLY A 820 -12.59 -20.26 -2.49
N VAL A 821 -11.44 -19.59 -2.50
CA VAL A 821 -10.62 -19.34 -3.70
C VAL A 821 -9.99 -20.64 -4.22
N ALA A 822 -9.50 -21.53 -3.34
CA ALA A 822 -8.94 -22.83 -3.72
C ALA A 822 -10.01 -23.77 -4.31
N LYS A 823 -11.28 -23.67 -3.88
CA LYS A 823 -12.40 -24.41 -4.49
C LYS A 823 -12.83 -23.85 -5.86
N ALA A 824 -12.60 -22.56 -6.12
CA ALA A 824 -12.98 -21.90 -7.37
C ALA A 824 -11.88 -21.93 -8.46
N GLY A 825 -10.60 -22.03 -8.08
CA GLY A 825 -9.46 -22.05 -8.99
C GLY A 825 -8.65 -23.34 -8.90
N GLY A 826 -8.87 -24.26 -9.84
CA GLY A 826 -7.98 -25.41 -10.03
C GLY A 826 -6.59 -24.95 -10.46
N GLU A 827 -5.59 -25.32 -9.65
CA GLU A 827 -4.13 -25.30 -9.88
C GLU A 827 -3.42 -23.94 -10.10
N GLU A 828 -2.73 -23.54 -9.01
CA GLU A 828 -1.39 -22.94 -8.88
C GLU A 828 -1.00 -21.54 -9.44
N GLN A 829 -0.26 -20.83 -8.56
CA GLN A 829 0.61 -19.66 -8.77
C GLN A 829 -0.06 -18.27 -8.91
N GLY A 830 -0.51 -17.74 -7.76
CA GLY A 830 -0.91 -16.33 -7.61
C GLY A 830 -1.51 -15.93 -6.24
N ALA A 831 -1.80 -16.91 -5.38
CA ALA A 831 -2.61 -16.72 -4.17
C ALA A 831 -2.12 -15.69 -3.12
N PRO A 832 -0.81 -15.44 -2.90
CA PRO A 832 -0.38 -14.50 -1.85
C PRO A 832 -0.66 -13.02 -2.14
N LEU A 833 -0.73 -12.60 -3.40
CA LEU A 833 -0.98 -11.19 -3.77
C LEU A 833 -2.47 -10.85 -3.82
N TYR A 834 -3.31 -11.77 -4.30
CA TYR A 834 -4.77 -11.66 -4.21
C TYR A 834 -5.25 -11.60 -2.76
N PHE A 835 -4.54 -12.26 -1.84
CA PHE A 835 -4.78 -12.26 -0.39
C PHE A 835 -4.64 -10.88 0.27
N VAL A 836 -3.62 -10.11 -0.10
CA VAL A 836 -3.34 -8.76 0.42
C VAL A 836 -4.40 -7.76 -0.02
N GLN A 837 -4.77 -7.88 -1.29
CA GLN A 837 -5.75 -7.01 -1.91
C GLN A 837 -7.12 -7.28 -1.35
N ALA A 838 -7.53 -8.54 -1.17
CA ALA A 838 -8.82 -8.84 -0.54
C ALA A 838 -8.93 -8.25 0.87
N ALA A 839 -7.88 -8.31 1.69
CA ALA A 839 -7.88 -7.79 3.06
C ALA A 839 -7.83 -6.25 3.15
N LEU A 840 -6.96 -5.59 2.36
CA LEU A 840 -6.92 -4.12 2.30
C LEU A 840 -8.20 -3.54 1.71
N LEU A 841 -8.75 -4.20 0.70
CA LEU A 841 -10.00 -3.78 0.08
C LEU A 841 -11.24 -4.09 0.94
N LEU A 842 -11.18 -5.07 1.86
CA LEU A 842 -12.16 -5.24 2.94
C LEU A 842 -12.11 -4.07 3.93
N ALA A 843 -10.91 -3.61 4.29
CA ALA A 843 -10.74 -2.48 5.21
C ALA A 843 -11.23 -1.14 4.61
N ASP A 844 -10.99 -0.95 3.32
CA ASP A 844 -11.45 0.22 2.55
C ASP A 844 -12.97 0.18 2.29
N GLY A 845 -13.56 -1.01 2.13
CA GLY A 845 -15.00 -1.18 1.88
C GLY A 845 -15.92 -1.10 3.11
N LEU A 846 -15.38 -0.92 4.33
CA LEU A 846 -16.12 -1.00 5.60
C LEU A 846 -16.06 0.30 6.43
N THR A 847 -15.94 1.45 5.79
CA THR A 847 -16.01 2.79 6.38
C THR A 847 -17.43 3.13 6.85
N LEU A 848 -17.61 3.24 8.17
CA LEU A 848 -18.85 3.75 8.74
C LEU A 848 -18.91 5.28 8.62
N PRO A 849 -20.10 5.86 8.36
CA PRO A 849 -20.26 7.30 8.23
C PRO A 849 -20.04 8.01 9.58
N ARG A 850 -18.99 8.83 9.66
CA ARG A 850 -18.62 9.61 10.84
C ARG A 850 -19.64 10.71 11.15
N ALA A 851 -20.35 11.17 10.12
CA ALA A 851 -21.35 12.24 10.23
C ALA A 851 -22.53 11.93 11.16
N ARG A 852 -22.80 10.64 11.46
CA ARG A 852 -23.81 10.24 12.45
C ARG A 852 -23.33 10.32 13.90
N ARG A 853 -22.03 10.52 14.13
CA ARG A 853 -21.43 10.60 15.46
C ARG A 853 -20.82 11.98 15.65
N VAL A 854 -21.57 12.85 16.32
CA VAL A 854 -21.08 14.15 16.77
C VAL A 854 -21.01 14.13 18.29
N GLN A 855 -19.86 14.48 18.86
CA GLN A 855 -19.60 14.37 20.30
C GLN A 855 -19.09 15.69 20.88
N THR A 856 -19.29 15.90 22.19
CA THR A 856 -18.73 17.07 22.89
C THR A 856 -17.27 16.85 23.27
N SER A 857 -16.51 17.93 23.43
CA SER A 857 -15.07 17.90 23.73
C SER A 857 -14.74 17.22 25.07
N SER A 858 -15.70 17.18 26.00
CA SER A 858 -15.60 16.53 27.31
C SER A 858 -15.46 15.00 27.30
N THR A 859 -15.64 14.34 26.15
CA THR A 859 -15.32 12.90 25.97
C THR A 859 -13.91 12.61 25.45
N THR A 860 -13.11 13.64 25.12
CA THR A 860 -11.69 13.43 24.84
C THR A 860 -10.99 13.05 26.14
N SER A 861 -10.43 11.85 26.20
CA SER A 861 -9.66 11.38 27.33
C SER A 861 -8.64 12.44 27.73
N ILE A 862 -8.62 12.81 29.01
CA ILE A 862 -7.53 13.55 29.65
C ILE A 862 -6.21 12.93 29.16
N GLY A 863 -5.45 13.67 28.35
CA GLY A 863 -4.31 13.13 27.61
C GLY A 863 -3.25 12.58 28.56
N ARG A 864 -3.12 11.25 28.62
CA ARG A 864 -1.88 10.63 29.11
C ARG A 864 -0.79 10.91 28.07
N SER A 865 0.42 11.21 28.53
CA SER A 865 1.56 11.35 27.64
C SER A 865 1.69 10.14 26.71
N VAL A 866 1.90 10.39 25.42
CA VAL A 866 2.21 9.34 24.44
C VAL A 866 3.67 8.86 24.53
N LEU A 867 4.52 9.59 25.26
CA LEU A 867 5.95 9.28 25.39
C LEU A 867 6.17 8.11 26.33
N ASP A 868 6.48 6.95 25.76
CA ASP A 868 6.88 5.78 26.53
C ASP A 868 8.20 6.06 27.26
N PRO A 869 8.23 6.03 28.60
CA PRO A 869 9.44 6.29 29.37
C PRO A 869 10.65 5.40 29.04
N LYS A 870 10.45 4.25 28.39
CA LYS A 870 11.52 3.36 27.91
C LYS A 870 12.29 3.92 26.71
N THR A 871 11.71 4.86 25.98
CA THR A 871 12.33 5.54 24.83
C THR A 871 13.19 6.74 25.22
N ALA A 872 13.21 7.09 26.52
CA ALA A 872 14.01 8.19 27.03
C ALA A 872 15.52 7.92 26.89
N VAL A 873 16.31 8.97 26.68
CA VAL A 873 17.77 8.86 26.69
C VAL A 873 18.27 8.54 28.10
N ALA A 874 19.22 7.60 28.21
CA ALA A 874 19.72 7.12 29.49
C ALA A 874 20.36 8.23 30.36
N LYS A 875 20.91 9.28 29.73
CA LYS A 875 21.45 10.46 30.42
C LYS A 875 21.01 11.73 29.70
N THR A 876 20.40 12.66 30.45
CA THR A 876 20.05 13.98 29.94
C THR A 876 21.32 14.74 29.52
N PRO A 877 21.41 15.20 28.27
CA PRO A 877 22.55 16.00 27.83
C PRO A 877 22.65 17.33 28.58
N GLY A 878 23.86 17.74 28.96
CA GLY A 878 24.09 19.10 29.49
C GLY A 878 24.10 20.16 28.38
N GLY A 879 23.77 21.41 28.73
CA GLY A 879 23.81 22.56 27.82
C GLY A 879 22.61 22.69 26.88
N LEU A 880 21.46 22.11 27.24
CA LEU A 880 20.22 22.21 26.46
C LEU A 880 19.66 23.64 26.48
N LYS A 881 19.42 24.21 25.30
CA LYS A 881 18.74 25.50 25.13
C LYS A 881 17.29 25.24 24.73
N GLN A 882 16.34 25.75 25.51
CA GLN A 882 14.93 25.62 25.20
C GLN A 882 14.56 26.44 23.95
N LEU A 883 13.79 25.82 23.06
CA LEU A 883 13.12 26.43 21.91
C LEU A 883 11.63 26.66 22.23
N ASP A 884 10.92 27.37 21.35
CA ASP A 884 9.47 27.46 21.41
C ASP A 884 8.85 26.04 21.28
N ASN A 885 7.74 25.80 21.99
CA ASN A 885 6.92 24.56 21.89
C ASN A 885 7.42 23.35 22.71
N GLY A 886 8.25 23.56 23.74
CA GLY A 886 8.64 22.51 24.70
C GLY A 886 9.78 21.60 24.25
N VAL A 887 10.44 21.93 23.13
CA VAL A 887 11.63 21.22 22.60
C VAL A 887 12.91 21.95 22.99
N TYR A 888 13.99 21.20 23.16
CA TYR A 888 15.30 21.68 23.56
C TYR A 888 16.33 21.34 22.48
N GLU A 889 17.19 22.29 22.14
CA GLU A 889 18.28 22.13 21.18
C GLU A 889 19.63 21.99 21.90
N LYS A 890 20.47 21.10 21.38
CA LYS A 890 21.89 21.00 21.70
C LYS A 890 22.72 21.29 20.45
N THR A 891 23.50 22.37 20.50
CA THR A 891 24.48 22.72 19.47
C THR A 891 25.87 22.20 19.86
N GLN A 892 26.63 21.72 18.88
CA GLN A 892 28.02 21.33 19.06
C GLN A 892 28.85 21.85 17.89
N GLU A 893 30.02 22.42 18.17
CA GLU A 893 30.89 23.01 17.16
C GLU A 893 31.35 21.94 16.15
N GLY A 894 31.07 22.16 14.86
CA GLY A 894 31.39 21.22 13.77
C GLY A 894 30.41 20.06 13.58
N ALA A 895 29.27 20.00 14.29
CA ALA A 895 28.27 18.94 14.16
C ALA A 895 26.82 19.52 14.05
N PRO A 896 25.88 18.81 13.39
CA PRO A 896 24.49 19.25 13.30
C PRO A 896 23.80 19.27 14.67
N SER A 897 22.89 20.24 14.86
CA SER A 897 22.06 20.37 16.07
C SER A 897 21.25 19.11 16.36
N ARG A 898 21.09 18.79 17.64
CA ARG A 898 20.24 17.68 18.13
C ARG A 898 19.09 18.25 18.95
N PHE A 899 17.91 17.66 18.82
CA PHE A 899 16.70 18.13 19.49
C PHE A 899 16.18 17.11 20.50
N TYR A 900 15.56 17.61 21.57
CA TYR A 900 15.07 16.80 22.68
C TYR A 900 13.72 17.30 23.18
N ALA A 901 12.77 16.39 23.41
CA ALA A 901 11.55 16.67 24.15
C ALA A 901 11.77 16.32 25.64
N VAL A 902 11.20 17.09 26.55
CA VAL A 902 11.28 16.82 27.99
C VAL A 902 9.88 16.68 28.56
N GLN A 903 9.66 15.58 29.31
CA GLN A 903 8.42 15.36 30.03
C GLN A 903 8.69 14.65 31.35
N GLN A 904 8.11 15.17 32.44
CA GLN A 904 8.20 14.57 33.78
C GLN A 904 9.64 14.21 34.20
N GLY A 905 10.62 15.07 33.86
CA GLY A 905 12.03 14.87 34.19
C GLY A 905 12.79 13.86 33.31
N LYS A 906 12.14 13.24 32.33
CA LYS A 906 12.76 12.39 31.31
C LYS A 906 12.98 13.16 30.02
N THR A 907 14.06 12.84 29.33
CA THR A 907 14.48 13.49 28.08
C THR A 907 14.38 12.49 26.94
N TYR A 908 13.83 12.90 25.82
CA TYR A 908 13.55 12.05 24.66
C TYR A 908 14.24 12.66 23.45
N ALA A 909 15.03 11.87 22.72
CA ALA A 909 15.63 12.34 21.47
C ALA A 909 14.52 12.52 20.43
N VAL A 910 14.47 13.68 19.78
CA VAL A 910 13.48 13.97 18.75
C VAL A 910 14.14 14.53 17.50
N ARG A 911 13.50 14.30 16.37
CA ARG A 911 13.83 14.92 15.09
C ARG A 911 12.62 15.66 14.59
N TYR A 912 12.82 16.86 14.07
CA TYR A 912 11.74 17.55 13.38
C TYR A 912 11.52 16.90 12.02
N ASP A 913 10.30 16.46 11.78
CA ASP A 913 9.85 15.93 10.51
C ASP A 913 9.08 17.03 9.79
N ALA A 914 9.80 17.75 8.93
CA ALA A 914 9.22 18.90 8.24
C ALA A 914 8.15 18.51 7.21
N ASP A 915 8.14 17.25 6.75
CA ASP A 915 7.13 16.76 5.81
C ASP A 915 5.76 16.65 6.48
N PHE A 916 5.75 16.51 7.81
CA PHE A 916 4.56 16.32 8.64
C PHE A 916 4.32 17.43 9.66
N ALA A 917 5.20 18.43 9.68
CA ALA A 917 5.21 19.50 10.69
C ALA A 917 5.14 18.98 12.15
N ALA A 918 5.68 17.79 12.39
CA ALA A 918 5.60 17.10 13.68
C ALA A 918 6.99 16.74 14.19
N TRP A 919 7.12 16.63 15.52
CA TRP A 919 8.33 16.05 16.11
C TRP A 919 8.22 14.54 16.09
N ARG A 920 9.29 13.84 15.75
CA ARG A 920 9.36 12.37 15.75
C ARG A 920 10.26 11.91 16.86
N VAL A 921 9.78 11.01 17.72
CA VAL A 921 10.59 10.40 18.79
C VAL A 921 11.55 9.39 18.19
N ILE A 922 12.83 9.54 18.51
CA ILE A 922 13.89 8.59 18.17
C ILE A 922 14.10 7.68 19.37
N ASP A 923 13.80 6.39 19.22
CA ASP A 923 14.19 5.41 20.22
C ASP A 923 15.71 5.18 20.13
N PRO A 924 16.50 5.49 21.19
CA PRO A 924 17.94 5.31 21.15
C PRO A 924 18.38 3.85 21.01
N ARG A 925 17.49 2.88 21.27
CA ARG A 925 17.74 1.44 21.12
C ARG A 925 17.67 0.99 19.65
N ARG A 926 16.91 1.71 18.81
CA ARG A 926 16.79 1.47 17.37
C ARG A 926 16.52 2.78 16.60
N PRO A 927 17.53 3.66 16.47
CA PRO A 927 17.33 4.99 15.87
C PRO A 927 17.04 4.95 14.37
N ASP A 928 17.36 3.83 13.71
CA ASP A 928 17.15 3.50 12.31
C ASP A 928 15.76 2.90 12.01
N ALA A 929 14.91 2.68 13.03
CA ALA A 929 13.56 2.12 12.84
C ALA A 929 12.77 2.91 11.78
N HIS A 930 12.03 2.20 10.92
CA HIS A 930 11.30 2.81 9.81
C HIS A 930 10.20 3.74 10.30
N TYR A 931 9.51 3.35 11.37
CA TYR A 931 8.52 4.17 12.05
C TYR A 931 9.11 4.89 13.26
N GLN A 932 8.86 6.19 13.35
CA GLN A 932 9.17 7.02 14.52
C GLN A 932 7.88 7.73 14.97
N LEU A 933 7.59 7.66 16.28
CA LEU A 933 6.33 8.15 16.85
C LEU A 933 6.20 9.68 16.63
N PRO A 934 5.20 10.15 15.89
CA PRO A 934 4.91 11.56 15.75
C PRO A 934 4.30 12.10 17.05
N ILE A 935 4.84 13.20 17.56
CA ILE A 935 4.42 13.85 18.79
C ILE A 935 4.26 15.34 18.58
N GLN A 936 3.36 15.90 19.38
CA GLN A 936 3.18 17.34 19.52
C GLN A 936 2.78 17.68 20.95
N LEU A 937 2.96 18.93 21.32
CA LEU A 937 2.56 19.43 22.63
C LEU A 937 1.07 19.83 22.56
N ASP A 938 0.24 19.35 23.48
CA ASP A 938 -1.14 19.80 23.64
C ASP A 938 -1.22 21.18 24.34
N ARG A 939 -2.44 21.71 24.49
CA ARG A 939 -2.70 23.01 25.13
C ARG A 939 -2.32 23.04 26.62
N GLN A 940 -2.09 21.88 27.23
CA GLN A 940 -1.76 21.70 28.64
C GLN A 940 -0.26 21.41 28.85
N GLY A 941 0.54 21.37 27.78
CA GLY A 941 1.98 21.12 27.85
C GLY A 941 2.36 19.63 27.93
N VAL A 942 1.44 18.73 27.57
CA VAL A 942 1.64 17.27 27.55
C VAL A 942 1.93 16.84 26.11
N TRP A 943 2.93 15.96 25.93
CA TRP A 943 3.18 15.37 24.62
C TRP A 943 2.12 14.32 24.29
N VAL A 944 1.38 14.56 23.21
CA VAL A 944 0.35 13.68 22.66
C VAL A 944 0.74 13.21 21.25
N HIS A 945 0.04 12.20 20.73
CA HIS A 945 0.28 11.72 19.36
C HIS A 945 -0.02 12.85 18.37
N ALA A 946 0.96 13.22 17.53
CA ALA A 946 0.70 14.13 16.43
C ALA A 946 0.03 13.35 15.29
N SER A 947 -1.03 13.90 14.71
CA SER A 947 -1.76 13.27 13.60
C SER A 947 -0.92 13.27 12.32
N ALA A 948 0.12 12.45 12.27
CA ALA A 948 0.88 12.18 11.06
C ALA A 948 0.38 10.84 10.50
N GLY A 949 -0.41 10.90 9.42
CA GLY A 949 -0.80 9.68 8.69
C GLY A 949 0.41 8.86 8.26
N LEU A 950 0.20 7.57 8.02
CA LEU A 950 1.20 6.68 7.42
C LEU A 950 1.49 7.16 5.99
N ARG A 951 2.61 7.86 5.78
CA ARG A 951 3.14 8.14 4.44
C ARG A 951 4.30 7.18 4.16
N GLY A 952 4.17 6.38 3.11
CA GLY A 952 5.29 5.67 2.51
C GLY A 952 6.25 6.65 1.83
N GLY A 953 7.56 6.40 1.97
CA GLY A 953 8.59 6.81 1.00
C GLY A 953 9.03 8.29 0.93
N ASN A 954 10.09 8.60 1.69
CA ASN A 954 11.17 9.60 1.50
C ASN A 954 10.97 10.83 0.57
N LYS A 955 11.27 12.03 1.09
CA LYS A 955 12.15 12.99 0.39
C LYS A 955 12.82 14.07 1.25
N ARG A 956 13.98 14.51 0.73
CA ARG A 956 14.94 15.44 1.33
C ARG A 956 14.45 16.90 1.31
N LEU A 957 14.62 17.58 2.45
CA LEU A 957 14.40 19.02 2.62
C LEU A 957 15.47 19.87 1.92
N LYS A 958 15.04 20.88 1.16
CA LYS A 958 15.81 22.11 0.90
C LYS A 958 15.23 23.23 1.76
N GLY A 959 16.12 23.91 2.48
CA GLY A 959 15.80 24.86 3.55
C GLY A 959 15.20 26.20 3.11
N ARG A 960 14.51 26.81 4.07
CA ARG A 960 13.89 28.16 4.05
C ARG A 960 14.97 29.26 4.00
N PRO A 961 14.70 30.42 3.37
CA PRO A 961 15.68 31.49 3.18
C PRO A 961 15.77 32.39 4.42
N SER A 962 16.97 32.94 4.67
CA SER A 962 17.20 34.05 5.60
C SER A 962 17.53 35.32 4.83
N ASN A 963 16.98 36.45 5.29
CA ASN A 963 17.18 37.79 4.75
C ASN A 963 18.59 38.32 5.02
N GLY A 964 19.16 39.05 4.06
CA GLY A 964 20.16 40.09 4.36
C GLY A 964 21.28 40.32 3.34
N SER A 965 21.02 41.22 2.38
CA SER A 965 21.94 42.24 1.83
C SER A 965 23.33 41.85 1.26
N GLY A 966 23.39 41.79 -0.08
CA GLY A 966 24.31 42.58 -0.92
C GLY A 966 25.82 42.26 -0.95
N SER A 967 26.28 41.69 -2.07
CA SER A 967 27.34 42.27 -2.92
C SER A 967 27.55 41.41 -4.17
N ASP A 968 27.84 42.08 -5.29
CA ASP A 968 27.99 41.59 -6.66
C ASP A 968 28.94 40.39 -6.84
N GLY A 969 28.62 39.51 -7.81
CA GLY A 969 29.54 38.50 -8.34
C GLY A 969 28.85 37.43 -9.20
N ASP A 970 28.86 37.63 -10.52
CA ASP A 970 28.70 36.67 -11.63
C ASP A 970 27.76 35.46 -11.47
N SER A 971 26.59 35.56 -12.10
CA SER A 971 25.67 34.44 -12.36
C SER A 971 26.02 33.76 -13.69
N SER A 972 26.59 32.56 -13.63
CA SER A 972 26.62 31.62 -14.75
C SER A 972 25.42 30.67 -14.71
N ASP A 973 24.57 30.79 -15.74
CA ASP A 973 23.46 29.91 -16.11
C ASP A 973 23.86 28.42 -16.23
N SER A 974 23.10 27.51 -15.60
CA SER A 974 22.85 26.16 -16.14
C SER A 974 21.72 25.42 -15.41
N ASN A 975 20.45 25.64 -15.80
CA ASN A 975 19.38 24.64 -15.65
C ASN A 975 18.18 24.92 -16.57
N ARG A 976 18.39 24.97 -17.90
CA ARG A 976 17.30 25.08 -18.88
C ARG A 976 17.14 23.77 -19.64
N ILE A 977 15.95 23.17 -19.51
CA ILE A 977 15.34 22.12 -20.33
C ILE A 977 15.83 22.23 -21.78
N LYS A 978 16.25 21.11 -22.38
CA LYS A 978 16.75 21.06 -23.77
C LYS A 978 15.70 21.61 -24.73
N ARG A 979 15.92 22.85 -25.19
CA ARG A 979 15.18 23.53 -26.26
C ARG A 979 15.74 23.08 -27.61
N TYR A 980 14.88 22.92 -28.62
CA TYR A 980 15.38 22.80 -29.98
C TYR A 980 16.05 24.12 -30.38
N LYS A 981 17.22 24.07 -31.01
CA LYS A 981 17.80 25.27 -31.61
C LYS A 981 16.99 25.60 -32.87
N VAL A 982 16.39 26.79 -32.94
CA VAL A 982 15.72 27.26 -34.15
C VAL A 982 16.75 27.84 -35.10
N ASP A 983 16.89 27.24 -36.28
CA ASP A 983 17.70 27.76 -37.37
C ASP A 983 16.79 28.54 -38.35
N ILE A 984 17.05 29.84 -38.51
CA ILE A 984 16.37 30.70 -39.48
C ILE A 984 17.32 31.19 -40.59
N ASP A 985 18.56 30.70 -40.62
CA ASP A 985 19.57 31.17 -41.57
C ASP A 985 19.19 30.78 -43.01
N GLY A 986 19.18 31.78 -43.89
CA GLY A 986 18.77 31.67 -45.29
C GLY A 986 17.25 31.55 -45.50
N PHE A 987 16.43 31.54 -44.44
CA PHE A 987 14.97 31.41 -44.56
C PHE A 987 14.33 32.63 -45.24
N PHE A 988 14.76 33.84 -44.88
CA PHE A 988 14.23 35.09 -45.46
C PHE A 988 14.54 35.24 -46.96
N GLU A 989 15.58 34.57 -47.45
CA GLU A 989 15.93 34.55 -48.87
C GLU A 989 15.20 33.44 -49.65
N SER A 990 14.45 32.57 -48.97
CA SER A 990 13.78 31.42 -49.57
C SER A 990 12.60 31.83 -50.45
N ARG A 991 12.29 31.02 -51.48
CA ARG A 991 11.11 31.25 -52.33
C ARG A 991 9.80 31.23 -51.55
N ARG A 992 9.75 30.48 -50.46
CA ARG A 992 8.56 30.32 -49.61
C ARG A 992 8.30 31.54 -48.75
N PHE A 993 9.35 32.09 -48.14
CA PHE A 993 9.23 33.35 -47.41
C PHE A 993 8.79 34.49 -48.33
N ARG A 994 9.39 34.62 -49.53
CA ARG A 994 8.96 35.61 -50.53
C ARG A 994 7.52 35.40 -51.03
N HIS A 995 7.04 34.17 -51.05
CA HIS A 995 5.64 33.88 -51.41
C HIS A 995 4.69 34.38 -50.31
N ALA A 996 4.97 34.07 -49.05
CA ALA A 996 4.20 34.56 -47.91
C ALA A 996 4.24 36.09 -47.77
N GLU A 997 5.36 36.73 -48.11
CA GLU A 997 5.50 38.20 -48.14
C GLU A 997 4.61 38.87 -49.21
N ASN A 998 4.43 38.22 -50.36
CA ASN A 998 3.49 38.70 -51.40
C ASN A 998 2.02 38.59 -50.97
N ASP A 999 1.69 37.59 -50.14
CA ASP A 999 0.34 37.41 -49.58
C ASP A 999 0.04 38.39 -48.43
N LEU A 1000 1.08 39.03 -47.87
CA LEU A 1000 1.03 39.94 -46.72
C LEU A 1000 1.83 41.25 -46.97
N PRO A 1001 1.53 42.04 -48.02
CA PRO A 1001 2.40 43.13 -48.49
C PRO A 1001 2.46 44.37 -47.57
N ASN A 1002 1.66 44.40 -46.49
CA ASN A 1002 1.60 45.53 -45.54
C ASN A 1002 2.05 45.16 -44.12
N ASP A 1003 2.49 43.92 -43.88
CA ASP A 1003 2.91 43.45 -42.57
C ASP A 1003 4.43 43.18 -42.57
N ASP A 1004 5.14 43.54 -41.49
CA ASP A 1004 6.58 43.26 -41.34
C ASP A 1004 6.79 41.79 -40.91
N LEU A 1005 6.70 40.90 -41.90
CA LEU A 1005 6.76 39.46 -41.71
C LEU A 1005 8.12 39.00 -41.16
N GLU A 1006 9.20 39.66 -41.57
CA GLU A 1006 10.55 39.38 -41.09
C GLU A 1006 10.68 39.70 -39.60
N ALA A 1007 10.18 40.87 -39.15
CA ALA A 1007 10.19 41.24 -37.75
C ALA A 1007 9.32 40.31 -36.90
N ALA A 1008 8.16 39.87 -37.41
CA ALA A 1008 7.29 38.93 -36.71
C ALA A 1008 7.92 37.54 -36.52
N VAL A 1009 8.59 37.01 -37.55
CA VAL A 1009 9.32 35.74 -37.46
C VAL A 1009 10.45 35.84 -36.43
N LYS A 1010 11.26 36.89 -36.46
CA LYS A 1010 12.33 37.11 -35.46
C LYS A 1010 11.77 37.19 -34.05
N LYS A 1011 10.70 37.95 -33.85
CA LYS A 1011 10.03 38.10 -32.54
C LYS A 1011 9.45 36.78 -32.02
N ALA A 1012 8.90 35.94 -32.88
CA ALA A 1012 8.38 34.62 -32.49
C ALA A 1012 9.49 33.66 -32.08
N VAL A 1013 10.63 33.68 -32.78
CA VAL A 1013 11.81 32.89 -32.41
C VAL A 1013 12.43 33.38 -31.10
N ASP A 1014 12.58 34.69 -30.92
CA ASP A 1014 13.07 35.28 -29.66
C ASP A 1014 12.16 34.91 -28.48
N ARG A 1015 10.84 34.93 -28.70
CA ARG A 1015 9.86 34.53 -27.70
C ARG A 1015 9.97 33.04 -27.36
N TYR A 1016 10.16 32.17 -28.34
CA TYR A 1016 10.42 30.74 -28.09
C TYR A 1016 11.72 30.52 -27.30
N VAL A 1017 12.77 31.29 -27.60
CA VAL A 1017 14.02 31.25 -26.85
C VAL A 1017 13.79 31.72 -25.40
N LEU A 1018 12.90 32.67 -25.15
CA LEU A 1018 12.60 33.16 -23.79
C LEU A 1018 11.66 32.23 -23.00
N ASP A 1019 10.51 31.86 -23.59
CA ASP A 1019 9.36 31.20 -22.95
C ASP A 1019 9.44 29.65 -22.96
N GLY A 1020 10.32 29.04 -23.78
CA GLY A 1020 10.48 27.58 -23.86
C GLY A 1020 9.40 26.86 -24.68
N ASN A 1021 9.11 25.59 -24.36
CA ASN A 1021 8.18 24.75 -25.16
C ASN A 1021 6.73 25.27 -25.19
N GLY A 1022 6.35 26.21 -24.32
CA GLY A 1022 4.98 26.76 -24.26
C GLY A 1022 4.52 27.49 -25.52
N SER A 1023 5.45 27.92 -26.39
CA SER A 1023 5.14 28.59 -27.66
C SER A 1023 5.36 27.72 -28.91
N LEU A 1024 5.81 26.46 -28.74
CA LEU A 1024 6.07 25.53 -29.84
C LEU A 1024 4.94 24.51 -29.94
N HIS A 1025 4.23 24.51 -31.06
CA HIS A 1025 3.07 23.63 -31.28
C HIS A 1025 3.39 22.56 -32.31
N LYS A 1026 2.96 21.31 -32.09
CA LYS A 1026 3.09 20.24 -33.08
C LYS A 1026 2.26 20.59 -34.32
N TYR A 1027 2.85 20.45 -35.50
CA TYR A 1027 2.21 20.69 -36.78
C TYR A 1027 2.38 19.45 -37.67
N GLY A 1028 1.27 18.78 -37.98
CA GLY A 1028 1.30 17.49 -38.71
C GLY A 1028 2.01 16.37 -37.95
N LYS A 1029 2.54 15.38 -38.69
CA LYS A 1029 3.16 14.17 -38.11
C LYS A 1029 4.58 14.39 -37.56
N SER A 1030 5.35 15.34 -38.11
CA SER A 1030 6.78 15.50 -37.80
C SER A 1030 7.30 16.95 -37.80
N GLN A 1031 6.43 17.96 -37.88
CA GLN A 1031 6.84 19.38 -37.89
C GLN A 1031 6.33 20.10 -36.65
N PHE A 1032 6.82 21.32 -36.46
CA PHE A 1032 6.43 22.22 -35.39
C PHE A 1032 5.99 23.57 -35.96
N SER A 1033 5.31 24.37 -35.16
CA SER A 1033 4.88 25.71 -35.52
C SER A 1033 5.06 26.70 -34.37
N LEU A 1034 5.42 27.93 -34.72
CA LEU A 1034 5.41 29.09 -33.83
C LEU A 1034 4.35 30.09 -34.32
N ASP A 1035 3.59 30.64 -33.39
CA ASP A 1035 2.58 31.67 -33.67
C ASP A 1035 3.24 33.00 -34.07
N LEU A 1036 2.73 33.67 -35.12
CA LEU A 1036 3.17 35.00 -35.56
C LEU A 1036 2.14 36.08 -35.16
N PRO A 1037 2.20 36.62 -33.93
CA PRO A 1037 1.23 37.59 -33.45
C PRO A 1037 1.35 38.94 -34.18
N GLY A 1038 0.21 39.50 -34.58
CA GLY A 1038 0.13 40.83 -35.21
C GLY A 1038 0.21 40.84 -36.75
N ILE A 1039 0.39 39.66 -37.38
CA ILE A 1039 0.33 39.50 -38.84
C ILE A 1039 -1.12 39.25 -39.30
N GLY A 1040 -1.52 39.86 -40.42
CA GLY A 1040 -2.81 39.64 -41.07
C GLY A 1040 -4.01 40.32 -40.39
N ARG A 1041 -3.80 41.42 -39.65
CA ARG A 1041 -4.83 42.15 -38.86
C ARG A 1041 -5.53 41.32 -37.76
N SER A 1042 -4.92 40.21 -37.33
CA SER A 1042 -5.43 39.35 -36.25
C SER A 1042 -5.27 40.01 -34.87
N THR A 1043 -6.34 40.09 -34.07
CA THR A 1043 -6.28 40.42 -32.64
C THR A 1043 -6.19 39.12 -31.83
N GLY A 1044 -5.00 38.76 -31.34
CA GLY A 1044 -4.79 37.52 -30.56
C GLY A 1044 -3.53 36.75 -30.97
N ARG A 1045 -3.57 35.41 -30.93
CA ARG A 1045 -2.43 34.50 -31.21
C ARG A 1045 -1.89 34.54 -32.66
N GLY A 1046 -2.45 35.36 -33.55
CA GLY A 1046 -2.01 35.46 -34.95
C GLY A 1046 -2.61 34.34 -35.81
N ALA A 1047 -3.16 34.68 -36.98
CA ALA A 1047 -3.68 33.70 -37.95
C ALA A 1047 -2.54 32.98 -38.69
N TRP A 1048 -1.33 33.53 -38.69
CA TRP A 1048 -0.19 33.02 -39.42
C TRP A 1048 0.79 32.32 -38.49
N ARG A 1049 1.43 31.25 -38.99
CA ARG A 1049 2.39 30.44 -38.25
C ARG A 1049 3.68 30.26 -39.03
N LEU A 1050 4.80 30.32 -38.31
CA LEU A 1050 6.10 29.88 -38.80
C LEU A 1050 6.20 28.37 -38.62
N ILE A 1051 6.36 27.64 -39.72
CA ILE A 1051 6.53 26.18 -39.72
C ILE A 1051 8.01 25.84 -39.61
N LEU A 1052 8.32 24.94 -38.68
CA LEU A 1052 9.67 24.47 -38.37
C LEU A 1052 9.75 22.96 -38.64
N ALA A 1053 10.75 22.54 -39.42
CA ALA A 1053 10.99 21.13 -39.72
C ALA A 1053 12.27 20.64 -39.02
N PRO A 1054 12.33 19.39 -38.54
CA PRO A 1054 13.56 18.82 -38.00
C PRO A 1054 14.66 18.81 -39.07
N ALA A 1055 15.85 19.29 -38.73
CA ALA A 1055 17.03 19.26 -39.60
C ALA A 1055 18.07 18.24 -39.10
N GLU A 1056 18.43 18.32 -37.82
CA GLU A 1056 19.37 17.42 -37.14
C GLU A 1056 18.94 17.22 -35.67
N LYS A 1057 19.56 16.28 -34.94
CA LYS A 1057 19.18 15.97 -33.54
C LYS A 1057 19.30 17.21 -32.65
N GLY A 1058 18.16 17.77 -32.26
CA GLY A 1058 18.10 18.98 -31.42
C GLY A 1058 18.03 20.32 -32.19
N VAL A 1059 17.91 20.30 -33.52
CA VAL A 1059 17.78 21.51 -34.36
C VAL A 1059 16.52 21.44 -35.21
N ILE A 1060 15.70 22.50 -35.15
CA ILE A 1060 14.52 22.68 -36.01
C ILE A 1060 14.74 23.90 -36.90
N LYS A 1061 14.49 23.77 -38.20
CA LYS A 1061 14.77 24.79 -39.20
C LYS A 1061 13.49 25.41 -39.75
N ALA A 1062 13.48 26.73 -39.92
CA ALA A 1062 12.37 27.42 -40.57
C ALA A 1062 12.15 26.92 -41.99
N PHE A 1063 10.91 26.50 -42.26
CA PHE A 1063 10.51 25.77 -43.45
C PHE A 1063 9.47 26.52 -44.27
N ASP A 1064 8.50 27.17 -43.62
CA ASP A 1064 7.43 27.92 -44.29
C ASP A 1064 6.75 28.94 -43.37
N VAL A 1065 5.98 29.87 -43.94
CA VAL A 1065 5.03 30.71 -43.20
C VAL A 1065 3.65 30.59 -43.86
N ILE A 1066 2.67 30.10 -43.10
CA ILE A 1066 1.35 29.78 -43.64
C ILE A 1066 0.24 30.24 -42.69
N ASP A 1067 -0.93 30.48 -43.25
CA ASP A 1067 -2.20 30.55 -42.52
C ASP A 1067 -2.83 29.15 -42.54
N PRO A 1068 -2.85 28.39 -41.43
CA PRO A 1068 -3.38 27.02 -41.41
C PRO A 1068 -4.90 26.96 -41.59
N HIS A 1069 -5.58 28.11 -41.70
CA HIS A 1069 -7.01 28.22 -41.98
C HIS A 1069 -7.32 28.53 -43.46
N LYS A 1070 -6.28 28.67 -44.30
CA LYS A 1070 -6.37 28.75 -45.77
C LYS A 1070 -5.72 27.52 -46.40
#